data_AF-A0A182W219-F1
#
_entry.id   AF-A0A182W219-F1
#
_cell.length_a   1.000
_cell.length_b   1.000
_cell.length_c   1.000
_cell.angle_alpha   90.00
_cell.angle_beta   90.00
_cell.angle_gamma   90.00
#
_symmetry.space_group_name_H-M   'P 1'
#
loop_
_entity.id
_entity.type
_entity.pdbx_description
1 polymer ?
#
loop_
_entity_poly.entity_id
_entity_poly.type
_entity_poly.pdbx_seq_one_letter_code
_entity_poly.pdbx_strand_id
1 'polypeptide(L)'
;MTFEFIDIEDPTFQATCRERNEEDYVLVRCNDYASVPINLPNWTPEPVCLSRRYERIGQTIKDMEVRPDDVWIVTYPKSGTTWTQELIWLVCNELNFQQAKDVSIDARFPFIDLSGLRDLPEPFNPLRDALEMPSPRFIKSHLPPAFLPNALWTVQPKLVYVRRNPKSVAVSYYHHSVSLHCYKGTLEQFIRSMINELVYYSPYHKHLIEYSELRYPNMLSLCFEDMKQDLHSAIRQVCKFFNKTYTDDQIEQLATHLGFDHMRQNASVNRRQWIEYNLKQTDRTDKLDDNDMQFIRRGETDGWRTELSTEMIEAIDSWTLKKVPQDSKYAPFTMSSSFAIVDIDTDLSCPGASSFVEIQLNDLTDYPLASTPSPAIVPAKFRNYAQQVRDMQVHEDDVWIVTYPKCGTTWTQEMVWLIDHDLDYETARNVNLNTRSVFLEIGAIADRIPVDTVTATANLKRPRHIKSHLPLALLPRQLWTVNPKIIYVSRNPKDVAVSYLYHYQMIMGYRGTKEAFLNGLLEDRVMFCPQVKHALDFWALKNEQNVLFLTYESMKRDLRNVLPRVCDFFGKAYTDNQLDALTVHLSFDEMKKNPSTNNDQMVRSAMKMNDREGEQFEFMRKGIVGDFRNELSQEYIEKFDKFIEQQLAGMPRWTYTSSCATIMASTSFTFTDVAQESVDPDWNSQNILVQLNDLTDYPLDATLNPPGPMFVSAKYRNYAQHVRDFQVYEDDVWIVTFPKSGTTWTEEMVWLINHGLDYKTARDIKLNTRSTFIEFGAIADRHSINTIDVASNSERPRQIKSHLLLPLLPRQLWTVKPRIIYVARNPKDVAVSYFHHCQVLVGYRGEKEAFFDNMLNDRVTFCPMIPHVLNFWSLKDEPNVLFLTYESMKRDLRGLLPRVCRFLNKSYTDAQLDELAAHLSFSEMKKNPATNKEETVRNALQLNNREGEHFDFMRKGIVGDYRNEMPEEYIKRFDQFEAEQTAGSDFKFDYE
;
A
#
# COMPACT_ATOMS: atom_id res chain seq x y z
N MET A 1 -27.12 -57.68 -12.86
CA MET A 1 -27.40 -57.32 -11.46
C MET A 1 -27.28 -55.81 -11.33
N THR A 2 -28.25 -55.16 -10.69
CA THR A 2 -28.30 -53.69 -10.49
C THR A 2 -27.06 -53.18 -9.77
N PHE A 3 -26.55 -53.95 -8.81
CA PHE A 3 -25.36 -53.65 -8.04
C PHE A 3 -24.34 -54.78 -8.13
N GLU A 4 -23.06 -54.41 -8.07
CA GLU A 4 -21.91 -55.31 -7.95
C GLU A 4 -21.15 -54.96 -6.66
N PHE A 5 -20.78 -55.97 -5.88
CA PHE A 5 -20.16 -55.83 -4.57
C PHE A 5 -18.70 -56.31 -4.65
N ILE A 6 -17.76 -55.42 -4.36
CA ILE A 6 -16.32 -55.60 -4.53
C ILE A 6 -15.62 -55.49 -3.18
N ASP A 7 -14.88 -56.53 -2.80
CA ASP A 7 -14.17 -56.57 -1.52
C ASP A 7 -12.98 -55.59 -1.48
N ILE A 8 -12.74 -55.02 -0.30
CA ILE A 8 -11.66 -54.05 -0.07
C ILE A 8 -10.40 -54.79 0.37
N GLU A 9 -9.32 -54.69 -0.42
CA GLU A 9 -8.05 -55.39 -0.18
C GLU A 9 -7.00 -54.54 0.57
N ASP A 10 -7.31 -53.29 0.95
CA ASP A 10 -6.35 -52.43 1.68
C ASP A 10 -6.03 -53.04 3.06
N PRO A 11 -4.78 -53.47 3.31
CA PRO A 11 -4.44 -54.24 4.50
C PRO A 11 -4.55 -53.41 5.78
N THR A 12 -4.36 -52.09 5.69
CA THR A 12 -4.43 -51.22 6.86
C THR A 12 -5.87 -50.90 7.21
N PHE A 13 -6.71 -50.68 6.20
CA PHE A 13 -8.15 -50.56 6.37
C PHE A 13 -8.75 -51.84 6.97
N GLN A 14 -8.38 -53.01 6.46
CA GLN A 14 -8.79 -54.31 7.02
C GLN A 14 -8.33 -54.50 8.47
N ALA A 15 -7.11 -54.06 8.82
CA ALA A 15 -6.64 -54.09 10.20
C ALA A 15 -7.52 -53.22 11.13
N THR A 16 -7.79 -51.97 10.74
CA THR A 16 -8.69 -51.07 11.51
C THR A 16 -10.13 -51.60 11.57
N CYS A 17 -10.61 -52.29 10.54
CA CYS A 17 -11.90 -52.96 10.54
C CYS A 17 -11.96 -54.13 11.54
N ARG A 18 -10.94 -54.98 11.56
CA ARG A 18 -10.81 -56.08 12.54
C ARG A 18 -10.77 -55.58 13.99
N GLU A 19 -10.03 -54.50 14.26
CA GLU A 19 -9.98 -53.87 15.60
C GLU A 19 -11.35 -53.34 16.08
N ARG A 20 -12.22 -52.99 15.14
CA ARG A 20 -13.59 -52.52 15.40
C ARG A 20 -14.64 -53.63 15.38
N ASN A 21 -14.27 -54.86 14.99
CA ASN A 21 -15.22 -55.94 14.69
C ASN A 21 -16.23 -55.55 13.59
N GLU A 22 -15.77 -54.80 12.58
CA GLU A 22 -16.57 -54.32 11.43
C GLU A 22 -16.00 -54.91 10.12
N GLU A 23 -16.40 -56.12 9.73
CA GLU A 23 -15.92 -56.79 8.50
C GLU A 23 -16.83 -56.57 7.27
N ASP A 24 -17.81 -55.68 7.35
CA ASP A 24 -18.89 -55.56 6.36
C ASP A 24 -18.72 -54.41 5.34
N TYR A 25 -17.61 -53.68 5.35
CA TYR A 25 -17.35 -52.66 4.32
C TYR A 25 -17.09 -53.30 2.96
N VAL A 26 -17.68 -52.71 1.93
CA VAL A 26 -17.58 -53.18 0.55
C VAL A 26 -17.70 -52.01 -0.40
N LEU A 27 -17.03 -52.08 -1.55
CA LEU A 27 -17.24 -51.13 -2.64
C LEU A 27 -18.41 -51.61 -3.49
N VAL A 28 -19.46 -50.80 -3.59
CA VAL A 28 -20.67 -51.13 -4.36
C VAL A 28 -20.63 -50.35 -5.66
N ARG A 29 -20.67 -51.02 -6.81
CA ARG A 29 -20.83 -50.39 -8.11
C ARG A 29 -22.28 -50.49 -8.55
N CYS A 30 -22.89 -49.36 -8.92
CA CYS A 30 -24.22 -49.35 -9.54
C CYS A 30 -24.06 -49.51 -11.05
N ASN A 31 -24.76 -50.48 -11.63
CA ASN A 31 -24.83 -50.74 -13.07
C ASN A 31 -26.11 -50.18 -13.71
N ASP A 32 -27.08 -49.74 -12.90
CA ASP A 32 -28.34 -49.15 -13.34
C ASP A 32 -28.37 -47.63 -13.11
N TYR A 33 -27.74 -46.89 -14.02
CA TYR A 33 -27.57 -45.44 -13.94
C TYR A 33 -27.88 -44.69 -15.24
N ALA A 34 -28.39 -45.38 -16.27
CA ALA A 34 -28.66 -44.77 -17.58
C ALA A 34 -29.71 -43.65 -17.55
N SER A 35 -30.58 -43.65 -16.54
CA SER A 35 -31.62 -42.64 -16.31
C SER A 35 -31.11 -41.34 -15.67
N VAL A 36 -29.89 -41.33 -15.13
CA VAL A 36 -29.34 -40.18 -14.40
C VAL A 36 -29.00 -39.04 -15.38
N PRO A 37 -29.61 -37.85 -15.24
CA PRO A 37 -29.46 -36.77 -16.22
C PRO A 37 -28.19 -35.97 -15.93
N ILE A 38 -27.01 -36.55 -16.14
CA ILE A 38 -25.73 -35.87 -15.88
C ILE A 38 -25.13 -35.24 -17.15
N ASN A 39 -24.31 -34.20 -16.98
CA ASN A 39 -23.64 -33.48 -18.07
C ASN A 39 -22.14 -33.79 -18.18
N LEU A 40 -21.67 -34.89 -17.58
CA LEU A 40 -20.30 -35.36 -17.69
C LEU A 40 -20.09 -36.21 -18.95
N PRO A 41 -19.12 -35.87 -19.83
CA PRO A 41 -18.78 -36.71 -20.98
C PRO A 41 -18.32 -38.10 -20.55
N ASN A 42 -18.85 -39.15 -21.18
CA ASN A 42 -18.50 -40.55 -20.91
C ASN A 42 -18.60 -40.95 -19.42
N TRP A 43 -19.54 -40.36 -18.68
CA TRP A 43 -19.69 -40.62 -17.26
C TRP A 43 -20.04 -42.07 -16.95
N THR A 44 -19.31 -42.62 -15.98
CA THR A 44 -19.64 -43.87 -15.29
C THR A 44 -19.49 -43.65 -13.78
N PRO A 45 -20.47 -44.09 -12.95
CA PRO A 45 -20.36 -43.97 -11.50
C PRO A 45 -19.21 -44.86 -10.99
N GLU A 46 -18.43 -44.33 -10.05
CA GLU A 46 -17.42 -45.14 -9.37
C GLU A 46 -18.05 -46.05 -8.31
N PRO A 47 -17.37 -47.15 -7.93
CA PRO A 47 -17.75 -47.93 -6.76
C PRO A 47 -17.78 -47.06 -5.51
N VAL A 48 -18.86 -47.15 -4.73
CA VAL A 48 -19.09 -46.38 -3.50
C VAL A 48 -18.83 -47.25 -2.29
N CYS A 49 -18.07 -46.76 -1.31
CA CYS A 49 -17.85 -47.50 -0.07
C CYS A 49 -19.12 -47.52 0.79
N LEU A 50 -19.70 -48.70 1.00
CA LEU A 50 -20.93 -48.95 1.77
C LEU A 50 -20.76 -50.21 2.64
N SER A 51 -21.80 -50.56 3.39
CA SER A 51 -21.90 -51.86 4.05
C SER A 51 -22.44 -52.91 3.07
N ARG A 52 -22.01 -54.17 3.19
CA ARG A 52 -22.60 -55.32 2.50
C ARG A 52 -24.08 -55.49 2.80
N ARG A 53 -24.57 -54.93 3.91
CA ARG A 53 -26.00 -54.85 4.24
C ARG A 53 -26.81 -54.06 3.21
N TYR A 54 -26.17 -53.21 2.39
CA TYR A 54 -26.85 -52.47 1.34
C TYR A 54 -27.53 -53.38 0.30
N GLU A 55 -27.09 -54.63 0.13
CA GLU A 55 -27.79 -55.65 -0.66
C GLU A 55 -29.27 -55.79 -0.30
N ARG A 56 -29.61 -55.60 0.99
CA ARG A 56 -30.97 -55.78 1.51
C ARG A 56 -31.93 -54.68 1.06
N ILE A 57 -31.41 -53.49 0.74
CA ILE A 57 -32.25 -52.30 0.51
C ILE A 57 -32.00 -51.61 -0.82
N GLY A 58 -30.87 -51.86 -1.49
CA GLY A 58 -30.47 -51.12 -2.68
C GLY A 58 -31.51 -51.19 -3.79
N GLN A 59 -32.05 -52.38 -4.07
CA GLN A 59 -33.10 -52.54 -5.08
C GLN A 59 -34.40 -51.84 -4.67
N THR A 60 -34.79 -51.92 -3.38
CA THR A 60 -35.97 -51.23 -2.86
C THR A 60 -35.85 -49.71 -2.99
N ILE A 61 -34.66 -49.13 -2.78
CA ILE A 61 -34.41 -47.70 -3.02
C ILE A 61 -34.53 -47.39 -4.52
N LYS A 62 -33.93 -48.19 -5.41
CA LYS A 62 -34.01 -47.97 -6.86
C LYS A 62 -35.45 -47.95 -7.39
N ASP A 63 -36.29 -48.82 -6.83
CA ASP A 63 -37.68 -49.03 -7.23
C ASP A 63 -38.69 -48.15 -6.44
N MET A 64 -38.20 -47.37 -5.46
CA MET A 64 -39.05 -46.52 -4.63
C MET A 64 -39.84 -45.53 -5.48
N GLU A 65 -41.15 -45.44 -5.21
CA GLU A 65 -42.01 -44.41 -5.79
C GLU A 65 -41.53 -43.02 -5.37
N VAL A 66 -41.39 -42.12 -6.34
CA VAL A 66 -41.11 -40.69 -6.12
C VAL A 66 -42.36 -39.89 -6.45
N ARG A 67 -42.74 -38.97 -5.56
CA ARG A 67 -43.94 -38.13 -5.69
C ARG A 67 -43.54 -36.69 -6.05
N PRO A 68 -44.35 -35.94 -6.82
CA PRO A 68 -44.01 -34.58 -7.25
C PRO A 68 -43.77 -33.59 -6.12
N ASP A 69 -44.40 -33.82 -4.96
CA ASP A 69 -44.32 -32.96 -3.77
C ASP A 69 -43.32 -33.46 -2.73
N ASP A 70 -42.52 -34.48 -3.05
CA ASP A 70 -41.40 -34.86 -2.20
C ASP A 70 -40.37 -33.72 -2.09
N VAL A 71 -39.69 -33.68 -0.96
CA VAL A 71 -38.56 -32.79 -0.71
C VAL A 71 -37.37 -33.64 -0.28
N TRP A 72 -36.38 -33.72 -1.15
CA TRP A 72 -35.17 -34.48 -0.92
C TRP A 72 -34.07 -33.57 -0.39
N ILE A 73 -33.39 -34.01 0.66
CA ILE A 73 -32.09 -33.46 1.04
C ILE A 73 -31.03 -34.53 0.90
N VAL A 74 -30.04 -34.23 0.06
CA VAL A 74 -28.90 -35.11 -0.17
C VAL A 74 -27.61 -34.37 0.10
N THR A 75 -26.70 -34.98 0.84
CA THR A 75 -25.39 -34.37 1.09
C THR A 75 -24.36 -35.48 1.20
N TYR A 76 -23.09 -35.20 0.97
CA TYR A 76 -22.06 -36.03 1.60
C TYR A 76 -22.22 -35.93 3.15
N PRO A 77 -21.94 -36.99 3.93
CA PRO A 77 -22.05 -36.93 5.38
C PRO A 77 -21.28 -35.74 5.99
N LYS A 78 -21.86 -35.12 7.02
CA LYS A 78 -21.25 -34.02 7.79
C LYS A 78 -21.04 -32.70 7.02
N SER A 79 -21.78 -32.50 5.94
CA SER A 79 -21.79 -31.26 5.15
C SER A 79 -22.90 -30.26 5.52
N GLY A 80 -23.58 -30.41 6.67
CA GLY A 80 -24.64 -29.48 7.11
C GLY A 80 -26.08 -29.97 6.96
N THR A 81 -26.28 -31.28 6.78
CA THR A 81 -27.59 -31.91 6.54
C THR A 81 -28.63 -31.55 7.59
N THR A 82 -28.34 -31.76 8.87
CA THR A 82 -29.29 -31.53 9.98
C THR A 82 -29.73 -30.06 10.06
N TRP A 83 -28.80 -29.13 9.82
CA TRP A 83 -29.09 -27.70 9.85
C TRP A 83 -30.05 -27.30 8.73
N THR A 84 -29.80 -27.85 7.55
CA THR A 84 -30.62 -27.61 6.36
C THR A 84 -31.96 -28.33 6.43
N GLN A 85 -32.03 -29.53 7.03
CA GLN A 85 -33.28 -30.25 7.31
C GLN A 85 -34.22 -29.40 8.17
N GLU A 86 -33.71 -28.83 9.27
CA GLU A 86 -34.51 -27.99 10.16
C GLU A 86 -35.01 -26.73 9.44
N LEU A 87 -34.12 -26.06 8.70
CA LEU A 87 -34.44 -24.90 7.88
C LEU A 87 -35.56 -25.20 6.87
N ILE A 88 -35.37 -26.21 6.03
CA ILE A 88 -36.35 -26.59 4.98
C ILE A 88 -37.70 -26.92 5.60
N TRP A 89 -37.71 -27.69 6.69
CA TRP A 89 -38.94 -28.13 7.32
C TRP A 89 -39.74 -26.94 7.86
N LEU A 90 -39.08 -26.03 8.59
CA LEU A 90 -39.73 -24.83 9.12
C LEU A 90 -40.23 -23.93 7.98
N VAL A 91 -39.42 -23.72 6.93
CA VAL A 91 -39.84 -22.93 5.76
C VAL A 91 -41.07 -23.54 5.08
N CYS A 92 -41.11 -24.86 4.92
CA CYS A 92 -42.24 -25.53 4.25
C CYS A 92 -43.51 -25.57 5.12
N ASN A 93 -43.35 -25.66 6.44
CA ASN A 93 -44.43 -25.79 7.43
C ASN A 93 -44.69 -24.48 8.20
N GLU A 94 -44.65 -23.34 7.50
CA GLU A 94 -45.15 -22.04 8.01
C GLU A 94 -44.49 -21.58 9.32
N LEU A 95 -43.21 -21.90 9.50
CA LEU A 95 -42.43 -21.60 10.70
C LEU A 95 -43.06 -22.19 11.98
N ASN A 96 -43.65 -23.38 11.88
CA ASN A 96 -44.22 -24.07 13.03
C ASN A 96 -43.13 -24.65 13.97
N PHE A 97 -42.50 -23.77 14.75
CA PHE A 97 -41.44 -24.11 15.71
C PHE A 97 -41.89 -25.12 16.78
N GLN A 98 -43.17 -25.09 17.17
CA GLN A 98 -43.70 -25.99 18.19
C GLN A 98 -43.73 -27.43 17.67
N GLN A 99 -44.27 -27.66 16.48
CA GLN A 99 -44.28 -28.99 15.89
C GLN A 99 -42.86 -29.49 15.55
N ALA A 100 -41.95 -28.60 15.10
CA ALA A 100 -40.56 -28.95 14.88
C ALA A 100 -39.85 -29.45 16.16
N LYS A 101 -40.24 -28.89 17.32
CA LYS A 101 -39.76 -29.29 18.65
C LYS A 101 -40.38 -30.61 19.14
N ASP A 102 -41.68 -30.80 18.89
CA ASP A 102 -42.44 -31.96 19.39
C ASP A 102 -42.16 -33.24 18.60
N VAL A 103 -41.80 -33.12 17.31
CA VAL A 103 -41.53 -34.25 16.42
C VAL A 103 -40.04 -34.33 16.09
N SER A 104 -39.43 -35.47 16.37
CA SER A 104 -38.00 -35.69 16.11
C SER A 104 -37.66 -35.54 14.63
N ILE A 105 -36.43 -35.09 14.35
CA ILE A 105 -35.97 -34.92 12.98
C ILE A 105 -35.92 -36.23 12.18
N ASP A 106 -35.78 -37.38 12.85
CA ASP A 106 -35.80 -38.70 12.20
C ASP A 106 -37.21 -39.10 11.74
N ALA A 107 -38.25 -38.67 12.47
CA ALA A 107 -39.64 -38.85 12.03
C ALA A 107 -40.05 -37.81 10.98
N ARG A 108 -39.48 -36.59 11.04
CA ARG A 108 -39.71 -35.55 10.03
C ARG A 108 -38.98 -35.82 8.72
N PHE A 109 -37.77 -36.39 8.77
CA PHE A 109 -36.96 -36.78 7.63
C PHE A 109 -36.42 -38.21 7.80
N PRO A 110 -37.15 -39.23 7.33
CA PRO A 110 -36.65 -40.59 7.32
C PRO A 110 -35.35 -40.68 6.51
N PHE A 111 -34.32 -41.27 7.10
CA PHE A 111 -33.00 -41.46 6.49
C PHE A 111 -32.91 -42.84 5.85
N ILE A 112 -33.27 -42.91 4.57
CA ILE A 112 -33.53 -44.18 3.86
C ILE A 112 -32.30 -45.10 3.74
N ASP A 113 -31.10 -44.53 3.73
CA ASP A 113 -29.86 -45.31 3.61
C ASP A 113 -29.54 -46.10 4.88
N LEU A 114 -30.00 -45.64 6.04
CA LEU A 114 -29.52 -46.11 7.35
C LEU A 114 -29.74 -47.61 7.56
N SER A 115 -30.87 -48.13 7.07
CA SER A 115 -31.23 -49.56 7.15
C SER A 115 -30.26 -50.45 6.36
N GLY A 116 -29.47 -49.88 5.44
CA GLY A 116 -28.47 -50.58 4.63
C GLY A 116 -27.05 -50.39 5.14
N LEU A 117 -26.83 -49.56 6.16
CA LEU A 117 -25.52 -49.35 6.78
C LEU A 117 -25.33 -50.17 8.05
N ARG A 118 -26.41 -50.39 8.81
CA ARG A 118 -26.35 -51.12 10.09
C ARG A 118 -27.69 -51.73 10.46
N ASP A 119 -27.66 -52.70 11.36
CA ASP A 119 -28.88 -53.24 11.95
C ASP A 119 -29.48 -52.22 12.93
N LEU A 120 -30.80 -52.03 12.87
CA LEU A 120 -31.54 -51.06 13.67
C LEU A 120 -32.50 -51.78 14.63
N PRO A 121 -32.72 -51.23 15.84
CA PRO A 121 -33.67 -51.82 16.79
C PRO A 121 -35.10 -51.67 16.27
N GLU A 122 -35.88 -52.76 16.30
CA GLU A 122 -37.32 -52.68 16.02
C GLU A 122 -38.02 -51.76 17.05
N PRO A 123 -39.03 -50.97 16.64
CA PRO A 123 -39.65 -50.93 15.31
C PRO A 123 -39.02 -49.92 14.32
N PHE A 124 -37.84 -49.35 14.60
CA PHE A 124 -37.27 -48.23 13.84
C PHE A 124 -36.77 -48.67 12.45
N ASN A 125 -37.44 -48.23 11.38
CA ASN A 125 -37.06 -48.57 10.00
C ASN A 125 -37.31 -47.39 9.05
N PRO A 126 -36.34 -46.49 8.86
CA PRO A 126 -36.55 -45.25 8.11
C PRO A 126 -36.87 -45.46 6.63
N LEU A 127 -36.44 -46.57 6.01
CA LEU A 127 -36.84 -46.86 4.63
C LEU A 127 -38.32 -47.23 4.54
N ARG A 128 -38.81 -48.11 5.43
CA ARG A 128 -40.25 -48.42 5.52
C ARG A 128 -41.06 -47.16 5.85
N ASP A 129 -40.59 -46.38 6.82
CA ASP A 129 -41.26 -45.16 7.26
C ASP A 129 -41.35 -44.14 6.10
N ALA A 130 -40.33 -44.02 5.24
CA ALA A 130 -40.38 -43.17 4.04
C ALA A 130 -41.37 -43.66 2.97
N LEU A 131 -41.50 -44.98 2.80
CA LEU A 131 -42.45 -45.58 1.86
C LEU A 131 -43.90 -45.36 2.30
N GLU A 132 -44.16 -45.45 3.61
CA GLU A 132 -45.49 -45.31 4.21
C GLU A 132 -45.86 -43.86 4.55
N MET A 133 -44.90 -42.93 4.57
CA MET A 133 -45.12 -41.52 4.92
C MET A 133 -46.12 -40.84 3.96
N PRO A 134 -47.12 -40.11 4.48
CA PRO A 134 -48.02 -39.32 3.65
C PRO A 134 -47.29 -38.14 2.98
N SER A 135 -47.82 -37.69 1.84
CA SER A 135 -47.33 -36.50 1.13
C SER A 135 -47.69 -35.19 1.84
N PRO A 136 -46.83 -34.15 1.80
CA PRO A 136 -45.49 -34.14 1.20
C PRO A 136 -44.46 -34.85 2.08
N ARG A 137 -43.58 -35.66 1.49
CA ARG A 137 -42.52 -36.37 2.22
C ARG A 137 -41.25 -35.54 2.24
N PHE A 138 -40.57 -35.51 3.37
CA PHE A 138 -39.23 -34.94 3.49
C PHE A 138 -38.24 -36.10 3.66
N ILE A 139 -37.32 -36.29 2.73
CA ILE A 139 -36.49 -37.50 2.66
C ILE A 139 -35.02 -37.12 2.76
N LYS A 140 -34.27 -37.81 3.61
CA LYS A 140 -32.83 -37.65 3.74
C LYS A 140 -32.09 -38.82 3.07
N SER A 141 -31.04 -38.52 2.33
CA SER A 141 -30.07 -39.52 1.84
C SER A 141 -28.65 -38.93 1.81
N HIS A 142 -27.65 -39.80 1.79
CA HIS A 142 -26.25 -39.50 1.52
C HIS A 142 -25.74 -40.25 0.27
N LEU A 143 -26.65 -40.88 -0.49
CA LEU A 143 -26.29 -41.65 -1.68
C LEU A 143 -25.93 -40.74 -2.86
N PRO A 144 -24.98 -41.15 -3.73
CA PRO A 144 -24.73 -40.46 -4.99
C PRO A 144 -25.85 -40.71 -6.01
N PRO A 145 -25.95 -39.90 -7.09
CA PRO A 145 -27.07 -39.94 -8.02
C PRO A 145 -27.38 -41.33 -8.58
N ALA A 146 -26.36 -42.12 -8.95
CA ALA A 146 -26.58 -43.46 -9.49
C ALA A 146 -27.36 -44.43 -8.55
N PHE A 147 -27.37 -44.15 -7.24
CA PHE A 147 -27.95 -45.00 -6.21
C PHE A 147 -29.34 -44.54 -5.74
N LEU A 148 -29.79 -43.35 -6.17
CA LEU A 148 -31.13 -42.84 -5.86
C LEU A 148 -32.20 -43.50 -6.74
N PRO A 149 -33.50 -43.38 -6.36
CA PRO A 149 -34.60 -44.00 -7.11
C PRO A 149 -34.61 -43.58 -8.58
N ASN A 150 -34.87 -44.52 -9.50
CA ASN A 150 -34.92 -44.21 -10.93
C ASN A 150 -36.00 -43.17 -11.26
N ALA A 151 -37.12 -43.20 -10.53
CA ALA A 151 -38.22 -42.26 -10.70
C ALA A 151 -37.86 -40.81 -10.31
N LEU A 152 -36.77 -40.59 -9.55
CA LEU A 152 -36.34 -39.25 -9.15
C LEU A 152 -36.02 -38.37 -10.37
N TRP A 153 -35.42 -38.98 -11.40
CA TRP A 153 -34.96 -38.29 -12.60
C TRP A 153 -36.08 -37.92 -13.56
N THR A 154 -37.20 -38.64 -13.51
CA THR A 154 -38.39 -38.40 -14.34
C THR A 154 -39.42 -37.51 -13.65
N VAL A 155 -39.66 -37.72 -12.35
CA VAL A 155 -40.63 -36.94 -11.56
C VAL A 155 -40.09 -35.57 -11.17
N GLN A 156 -38.78 -35.48 -10.91
CA GLN A 156 -38.06 -34.27 -10.57
C GLN A 156 -38.63 -33.44 -9.39
N PRO A 157 -38.88 -34.04 -8.21
CA PRO A 157 -39.26 -33.28 -7.01
C PRO A 157 -38.19 -32.27 -6.58
N LYS A 158 -38.48 -31.43 -5.57
CA LYS A 158 -37.47 -30.50 -5.05
C LYS A 158 -36.33 -31.24 -4.36
N LEU A 159 -35.11 -30.98 -4.80
CA LEU A 159 -33.88 -31.57 -4.28
C LEU A 159 -32.98 -30.47 -3.71
N VAL A 160 -32.48 -30.63 -2.48
CA VAL A 160 -31.51 -29.72 -1.88
C VAL A 160 -30.21 -30.48 -1.65
N TYR A 161 -29.11 -29.92 -2.17
CA TYR A 161 -27.77 -30.45 -2.00
C TYR A 161 -26.89 -29.48 -1.23
N VAL A 162 -26.13 -29.99 -0.24
CA VAL A 162 -25.21 -29.15 0.56
C VAL A 162 -23.78 -29.66 0.43
N ARG A 163 -22.88 -28.76 0.02
CA ARG A 163 -21.43 -28.99 -0.04
C ARG A 163 -20.71 -28.32 1.14
N ARG A 164 -19.52 -28.82 1.46
CA ARG A 164 -18.68 -28.31 2.55
C ARG A 164 -17.20 -28.48 2.21
N ASN A 165 -16.30 -27.77 2.87
CA ASN A 165 -14.86 -27.98 2.75
C ASN A 165 -14.45 -29.43 3.16
N PRO A 166 -13.65 -30.16 2.34
CA PRO A 166 -13.22 -31.52 2.65
C PRO A 166 -12.46 -31.64 3.97
N LYS A 167 -11.67 -30.64 4.38
CA LYS A 167 -10.92 -30.64 5.65
C LYS A 167 -11.87 -30.59 6.85
N SER A 168 -12.88 -29.74 6.77
CA SER A 168 -13.94 -29.63 7.79
C SER A 168 -14.82 -30.89 7.83
N VAL A 169 -15.13 -31.48 6.67
CA VAL A 169 -15.82 -32.77 6.57
C VAL A 169 -14.98 -33.86 7.23
N ALA A 170 -13.69 -33.95 6.92
CA ALA A 170 -12.82 -35.02 7.42
C ALA A 170 -12.76 -35.05 8.96
N VAL A 171 -12.53 -33.88 9.59
CA VAL A 171 -12.55 -33.76 11.06
C VAL A 171 -13.94 -34.05 11.61
N SER A 172 -14.97 -33.46 11.02
CA SER A 172 -16.34 -33.65 11.52
C SER A 172 -16.83 -35.10 11.35
N TYR A 173 -16.34 -35.81 10.33
CA TYR A 173 -16.72 -37.17 10.04
C TYR A 173 -15.93 -38.16 10.88
N TYR A 174 -14.68 -37.88 11.21
CA TYR A 174 -13.94 -38.62 12.21
C TYR A 174 -14.69 -38.65 13.56
N HIS A 175 -14.98 -37.49 14.15
CA HIS A 175 -15.69 -37.41 15.44
C HIS A 175 -17.10 -38.03 15.38
N HIS A 176 -17.77 -37.88 14.25
CA HIS A 176 -19.06 -38.54 14.03
C HIS A 176 -18.93 -40.06 13.99
N SER A 177 -17.87 -40.57 13.37
CA SER A 177 -17.59 -41.99 13.28
C SER A 177 -17.21 -42.55 14.64
N VAL A 178 -16.47 -41.80 15.47
CA VAL A 178 -16.16 -42.20 16.86
C VAL A 178 -17.45 -42.26 17.69
N SER A 179 -18.30 -41.23 17.62
CA SER A 179 -19.51 -41.13 18.46
C SER A 179 -20.68 -42.01 18.02
N LEU A 180 -20.92 -42.15 16.71
CA LEU A 180 -22.09 -42.87 16.17
C LEU A 180 -21.76 -44.24 15.60
N HIS A 181 -20.59 -44.40 14.98
CA HIS A 181 -20.13 -45.65 14.38
C HIS A 181 -19.08 -46.37 15.22
N CYS A 182 -18.73 -45.82 16.39
CA CYS A 182 -17.79 -46.41 17.35
C CYS A 182 -16.40 -46.68 16.75
N TYR A 183 -15.96 -45.81 15.83
CA TYR A 183 -14.62 -45.85 15.25
C TYR A 183 -13.54 -45.78 16.34
N LYS A 184 -12.59 -46.72 16.29
CA LYS A 184 -11.50 -46.85 17.28
C LYS A 184 -10.13 -46.39 16.78
N GLY A 185 -9.99 -46.11 15.49
CA GLY A 185 -8.74 -45.64 14.91
C GLY A 185 -8.44 -44.18 15.26
N THR A 186 -7.23 -43.73 14.94
CA THR A 186 -6.81 -42.34 15.11
C THR A 186 -7.40 -41.44 14.02
N LEU A 187 -7.37 -40.12 14.26
CA LEU A 187 -7.73 -39.13 13.24
C LEU A 187 -6.89 -39.32 11.97
N GLU A 188 -5.58 -39.53 12.09
CA GLU A 188 -4.67 -39.77 10.96
C GLU A 188 -5.08 -41.02 10.15
N GLN A 189 -5.40 -42.13 10.82
CA GLN A 189 -5.87 -43.34 10.14
C GLN A 189 -7.20 -43.10 9.40
N PHE A 190 -8.09 -42.28 9.97
CA PHE A 190 -9.34 -41.89 9.34
C PHE A 190 -9.11 -41.01 8.11
N ILE A 191 -8.25 -39.99 8.22
CA ILE A 191 -7.87 -39.11 7.09
C ILE A 191 -7.30 -39.95 5.94
N ARG A 192 -6.38 -40.87 6.24
CA ARG A 192 -5.83 -41.78 5.22
C ARG A 192 -6.93 -42.61 4.55
N SER A 193 -7.87 -43.15 5.33
CA SER A 193 -9.00 -43.92 4.79
C SER A 193 -9.90 -43.06 3.90
N MET A 194 -10.13 -41.80 4.28
CA MET A 194 -10.89 -40.84 3.48
C MET A 194 -10.19 -40.50 2.16
N ILE A 195 -8.88 -40.22 2.17
CA ILE A 195 -8.07 -39.95 0.97
C ILE A 195 -8.06 -41.16 0.02
N ASN A 196 -8.05 -42.37 0.57
CA ASN A 196 -8.14 -43.62 -0.19
C ASN A 196 -9.57 -43.97 -0.65
N GLU A 197 -10.56 -43.12 -0.36
CA GLU A 197 -11.98 -43.31 -0.71
C GLU A 197 -12.61 -44.55 -0.04
N LEU A 198 -12.15 -44.89 1.17
CA LEU A 198 -12.57 -46.07 1.95
C LEU A 198 -13.43 -45.69 3.17
N VAL A 199 -14.06 -44.53 3.18
CA VAL A 199 -15.07 -44.16 4.19
C VAL A 199 -16.47 -44.24 3.58
N TYR A 200 -17.51 -44.45 4.39
CA TYR A 200 -18.88 -44.55 3.86
C TYR A 200 -19.21 -43.37 2.93
N TYR A 201 -19.83 -43.69 1.79
CA TYR A 201 -20.23 -42.77 0.73
C TYR A 201 -19.11 -42.13 -0.11
N SER A 202 -17.83 -42.44 0.15
CA SER A 202 -16.75 -42.14 -0.80
C SER A 202 -16.99 -42.83 -2.15
N PRO A 203 -16.62 -42.24 -3.30
CA PRO A 203 -15.63 -41.17 -3.41
C PRO A 203 -16.13 -39.74 -3.15
N TYR A 204 -15.44 -38.98 -2.29
CA TYR A 204 -15.90 -37.66 -1.83
C TYR A 204 -16.04 -36.63 -2.96
N HIS A 205 -14.96 -36.33 -3.68
CA HIS A 205 -15.00 -35.29 -4.72
C HIS A 205 -15.95 -35.65 -5.84
N LYS A 206 -15.99 -36.94 -6.22
CA LYS A 206 -16.90 -37.41 -7.26
C LYS A 206 -18.35 -37.27 -6.84
N HIS A 207 -18.69 -37.54 -5.58
CA HIS A 207 -20.02 -37.29 -5.05
C HIS A 207 -20.45 -35.83 -5.27
N LEU A 208 -19.59 -34.86 -4.95
CA LEU A 208 -19.88 -33.44 -5.14
C LEU A 208 -19.99 -33.07 -6.62
N ILE A 209 -19.03 -33.51 -7.45
CA ILE A 209 -18.97 -33.25 -8.89
C ILE A 209 -20.24 -33.77 -9.58
N GLU A 210 -20.66 -34.99 -9.25
CA GLU A 210 -21.83 -35.61 -9.86
C GLU A 210 -23.10 -34.81 -9.60
N TYR A 211 -23.35 -34.40 -8.35
CA TYR A 211 -24.50 -33.55 -8.02
C TYR A 211 -24.45 -32.21 -8.73
N SER A 212 -23.27 -31.60 -8.84
CA SER A 212 -23.15 -30.31 -9.52
C SER A 212 -23.24 -30.38 -11.05
N GLU A 213 -23.11 -31.57 -11.66
CA GLU A 213 -23.32 -31.81 -13.11
C GLU A 213 -24.72 -32.33 -13.45
N LEU A 214 -25.59 -32.49 -12.45
CA LEU A 214 -26.97 -32.91 -12.72
C LEU A 214 -27.72 -31.82 -13.48
N ARG A 215 -28.30 -32.22 -14.63
CA ARG A 215 -29.32 -31.45 -15.35
C ARG A 215 -30.66 -31.62 -14.65
N TYR A 216 -30.78 -30.99 -13.49
CA TYR A 216 -31.93 -31.11 -12.62
C TYR A 216 -32.46 -29.72 -12.24
N PRO A 217 -33.55 -29.24 -12.88
CA PRO A 217 -34.01 -27.86 -12.73
C PRO A 217 -34.54 -27.55 -11.33
N ASN A 218 -35.08 -28.55 -10.62
CA ASN A 218 -35.63 -28.42 -9.28
C ASN A 218 -34.60 -28.72 -8.19
N MET A 219 -33.35 -28.32 -8.39
CA MET A 219 -32.28 -28.50 -7.41
C MET A 219 -31.81 -27.16 -6.83
N LEU A 220 -31.72 -27.09 -5.50
CA LEU A 220 -31.05 -26.00 -4.78
C LEU A 220 -29.70 -26.50 -4.27
N SER A 221 -28.62 -25.84 -4.68
CA SER A 221 -27.28 -26.09 -4.15
C SER A 221 -26.95 -25.05 -3.07
N LEU A 222 -26.55 -25.52 -1.90
CA LEU A 222 -26.11 -24.70 -0.77
C LEU A 222 -24.67 -25.06 -0.39
N CYS A 223 -23.97 -24.10 0.21
CA CYS A 223 -22.64 -24.26 0.77
C CYS A 223 -22.72 -24.06 2.29
N PHE A 224 -22.16 -24.99 3.07
CA PHE A 224 -22.17 -24.88 4.52
C PHE A 224 -21.48 -23.60 5.00
N GLU A 225 -20.36 -23.24 4.37
CA GLU A 225 -19.58 -22.05 4.66
C GLU A 225 -20.40 -20.77 4.38
N ASP A 226 -21.08 -20.69 3.23
CA ASP A 226 -21.92 -19.53 2.87
C ASP A 226 -23.10 -19.38 3.84
N MET A 227 -23.73 -20.50 4.24
CA MET A 227 -24.80 -20.50 5.26
C MET A 227 -24.29 -20.00 6.61
N LYS A 228 -23.03 -20.30 6.96
CA LYS A 228 -22.43 -19.84 8.22
C LYS A 228 -22.05 -18.36 8.17
N GLN A 229 -21.65 -17.86 7.01
CA GLN A 229 -21.31 -16.46 6.79
C GLN A 229 -22.56 -15.57 6.77
N ASP A 230 -23.61 -15.97 6.04
CA ASP A 230 -24.86 -15.21 5.93
C ASP A 230 -26.08 -16.14 5.93
N LEU A 231 -26.52 -16.47 7.14
CA LEU A 231 -27.67 -17.36 7.34
C LEU A 231 -28.96 -16.73 6.81
N HIS A 232 -29.14 -15.41 6.89
CA HIS A 232 -30.34 -14.71 6.40
C HIS A 232 -30.47 -14.82 4.88
N SER A 233 -29.38 -14.63 4.14
CA SER A 233 -29.36 -14.85 2.69
C SER A 233 -29.67 -16.31 2.35
N ALA A 234 -29.09 -17.28 3.05
CA ALA A 234 -29.40 -18.69 2.86
C ALA A 234 -30.88 -19.01 3.13
N ILE A 235 -31.46 -18.46 4.20
CA ILE A 235 -32.89 -18.58 4.51
C ILE A 235 -33.72 -18.02 3.34
N ARG A 236 -33.39 -16.83 2.84
CA ARG A 236 -34.11 -16.21 1.71
C ARG A 236 -34.01 -17.03 0.43
N GLN A 237 -32.85 -17.64 0.15
CA GLN A 237 -32.69 -18.56 -0.99
C GLN A 237 -33.58 -19.79 -0.86
N VAL A 238 -33.62 -20.41 0.33
CA VAL A 238 -34.51 -21.55 0.62
C VAL A 238 -35.98 -21.12 0.50
N CYS A 239 -36.37 -19.97 1.06
CA CYS A 239 -37.73 -19.43 0.94
C CYS A 239 -38.13 -19.26 -0.53
N LYS A 240 -37.28 -18.62 -1.34
CA LYS A 240 -37.48 -18.44 -2.78
C LYS A 240 -37.63 -19.78 -3.49
N PHE A 241 -36.75 -20.74 -3.22
CA PHE A 241 -36.79 -22.06 -3.85
C PHE A 241 -38.08 -22.83 -3.49
N PHE A 242 -38.57 -22.69 -2.26
CA PHE A 242 -39.82 -23.30 -1.81
C PHE A 242 -41.08 -22.48 -2.14
N ASN A 243 -40.97 -21.34 -2.83
CA ASN A 243 -42.06 -20.40 -3.09
C ASN A 243 -42.78 -19.96 -1.80
N LYS A 244 -41.99 -19.66 -0.77
CA LYS A 244 -42.46 -19.16 0.53
C LYS A 244 -41.95 -17.73 0.72
N THR A 245 -42.76 -16.92 1.38
CA THR A 245 -42.43 -15.53 1.72
C THR A 245 -42.69 -15.30 3.19
N TYR A 246 -41.70 -14.74 3.87
CA TYR A 246 -41.75 -14.38 5.27
C TYR A 246 -41.25 -12.96 5.44
N THR A 247 -41.73 -12.28 6.47
CA THR A 247 -41.24 -10.95 6.87
C THR A 247 -39.81 -11.03 7.39
N ASP A 248 -39.10 -9.90 7.40
CA ASP A 248 -37.73 -9.87 7.94
C ASP A 248 -37.67 -10.28 9.41
N ASP A 249 -38.68 -9.93 10.22
CA ASP A 249 -38.79 -10.36 11.63
C ASP A 249 -38.93 -11.89 11.75
N GLN A 250 -39.69 -12.51 10.86
CA GLN A 250 -39.84 -13.97 10.80
C GLN A 250 -38.56 -14.65 10.34
N ILE A 251 -37.83 -14.05 9.40
CA ILE A 251 -36.52 -14.52 8.96
C ILE A 251 -35.52 -14.44 10.11
N GLU A 252 -35.52 -13.34 10.87
CA GLU A 252 -34.69 -13.18 12.07
C GLU A 252 -35.00 -14.22 13.14
N GLN A 253 -36.29 -14.47 13.40
CA GLN A 253 -36.73 -15.50 14.34
C GLN A 253 -36.22 -16.89 13.91
N LEU A 254 -36.34 -17.22 12.62
CA LEU A 254 -35.83 -18.48 12.08
C LEU A 254 -34.31 -18.57 12.16
N ALA A 255 -33.58 -17.50 11.83
CA ALA A 255 -32.13 -17.43 11.95
C ALA A 255 -31.66 -17.65 13.40
N THR A 256 -32.38 -17.05 14.36
CA THR A 256 -32.13 -17.24 15.79
C THR A 256 -32.32 -18.71 16.22
N HIS A 257 -33.42 -19.35 15.82
CA HIS A 257 -33.69 -20.78 16.10
C HIS A 257 -32.63 -21.70 15.49
N LEU A 258 -32.20 -21.38 14.27
CA LEU A 258 -31.15 -22.11 13.55
C LEU A 258 -29.73 -21.79 14.05
N GLY A 259 -29.60 -20.87 15.01
CA GLY A 259 -28.34 -20.55 15.67
C GLY A 259 -27.73 -21.78 16.35
N PHE A 260 -26.39 -21.82 16.41
CA PHE A 260 -25.65 -23.01 16.85
C PHE A 260 -26.06 -23.50 18.24
N ASP A 261 -26.18 -22.59 19.22
CA ASP A 261 -26.53 -22.96 20.60
C ASP A 261 -27.94 -23.52 20.71
N HIS A 262 -28.91 -22.90 20.02
CA HIS A 262 -30.29 -23.39 19.95
C HIS A 262 -30.35 -24.77 19.31
N MET A 263 -29.71 -24.96 18.16
CA MET A 263 -29.64 -26.25 17.48
C MET A 263 -28.98 -27.32 18.35
N ARG A 264 -27.88 -26.99 19.03
CA ARG A 264 -27.14 -27.92 19.91
C ARG A 264 -27.99 -28.38 21.10
N GLN A 265 -28.76 -27.48 21.69
CA GLN A 265 -29.62 -27.77 22.84
C GLN A 265 -30.96 -28.42 22.44
N ASN A 266 -31.38 -28.29 21.17
CA ASN A 266 -32.66 -28.80 20.70
C ASN A 266 -32.67 -30.34 20.62
N ALA A 267 -33.43 -30.96 21.53
CA ALA A 267 -33.57 -32.42 21.65
C ALA A 267 -34.17 -33.09 20.41
N SER A 268 -34.94 -32.36 19.59
CA SER A 268 -35.53 -32.91 18.35
C SER A 268 -34.47 -33.16 17.26
N VAL A 269 -33.30 -32.51 17.32
CA VAL A 269 -32.26 -32.56 16.28
C VAL A 269 -30.89 -33.04 16.77
N ASN A 270 -30.58 -32.93 18.07
CA ASN A 270 -29.23 -33.19 18.61
C ASN A 270 -28.89 -34.67 18.87
N ARG A 271 -29.86 -35.59 18.73
CA ARG A 271 -29.67 -37.06 18.80
C ARG A 271 -28.91 -37.58 20.03
N ARG A 272 -29.00 -36.88 21.16
CA ARG A 272 -28.24 -37.24 22.38
C ARG A 272 -28.45 -38.68 22.82
N GLN A 273 -29.70 -39.14 22.87
CA GLN A 273 -30.05 -40.51 23.28
C GLN A 273 -29.41 -41.59 22.40
N TRP A 274 -29.29 -41.35 21.10
CA TRP A 274 -28.65 -42.28 20.16
C TRP A 274 -27.15 -42.38 20.37
N ILE A 275 -26.49 -41.24 20.62
CA ILE A 275 -25.05 -41.23 20.94
C ILE A 275 -24.81 -41.97 22.26
N GLU A 276 -25.59 -41.66 23.30
CA GLU A 276 -25.47 -42.34 24.59
C GLU A 276 -25.71 -43.85 24.47
N TYR A 277 -26.68 -44.27 23.64
CA TYR A 277 -26.91 -45.68 23.33
C TYR A 277 -25.69 -46.33 22.67
N ASN A 278 -25.16 -45.76 21.58
CA ASN A 278 -24.03 -46.36 20.84
C ASN A 278 -22.75 -46.40 21.69
N LEU A 279 -22.44 -45.35 22.45
CA LEU A 279 -21.28 -45.30 23.34
C LEU A 279 -21.38 -46.36 24.45
N LYS A 280 -22.58 -46.62 24.99
CA LYS A 280 -22.81 -47.69 25.96
C LYS A 280 -22.65 -49.08 25.35
N GLN A 281 -23.15 -49.31 24.13
CA GLN A 281 -23.02 -50.61 23.45
C GLN A 281 -21.57 -50.98 23.11
N THR A 282 -20.66 -50.00 23.08
CA THR A 282 -19.26 -50.19 22.70
C THR A 282 -18.26 -49.98 23.83
N ASP A 283 -18.76 -49.92 25.07
CA ASP A 283 -17.96 -49.73 26.28
C ASP A 283 -17.10 -48.45 26.26
N ARG A 284 -17.62 -47.39 25.61
CA ARG A 284 -16.99 -46.06 25.50
C ARG A 284 -17.73 -45.03 26.34
N THR A 285 -18.15 -45.44 27.54
CA THR A 285 -18.87 -44.54 28.47
C THR A 285 -17.98 -43.40 28.97
N ASP A 286 -16.64 -43.53 28.87
CA ASP A 286 -15.65 -42.48 29.11
C ASP A 286 -15.86 -41.22 28.24
N LYS A 287 -16.58 -41.37 27.12
CA LYS A 287 -16.84 -40.30 26.15
C LYS A 287 -18.18 -39.60 26.28
N LEU A 288 -19.02 -39.98 27.25
CA LEU A 288 -20.37 -39.42 27.41
C LEU A 288 -20.36 -37.91 27.73
N ASP A 289 -19.37 -37.44 28.46
CA ASP A 289 -19.20 -36.03 28.85
C ASP A 289 -18.23 -35.26 27.94
N ASP A 290 -17.70 -35.90 26.89
CA ASP A 290 -16.79 -35.28 25.94
C ASP A 290 -17.57 -34.39 24.96
N ASN A 291 -17.34 -33.07 25.05
CA ASN A 291 -18.03 -32.09 24.21
C ASN A 291 -17.77 -32.27 22.70
N ASP A 292 -16.66 -32.92 22.32
CA ASP A 292 -16.38 -33.23 20.92
C ASP A 292 -17.13 -34.47 20.40
N MET A 293 -17.72 -35.26 21.29
CA MET A 293 -18.48 -36.48 20.96
C MET A 293 -19.99 -36.23 20.81
N GLN A 294 -20.40 -34.96 20.72
CA GLN A 294 -21.79 -34.57 20.48
C GLN A 294 -22.15 -34.55 18.98
N PHE A 295 -23.42 -34.83 18.64
CA PHE A 295 -23.87 -34.85 17.24
C PHE A 295 -23.72 -33.49 16.55
N ILE A 296 -24.10 -32.44 17.27
CA ILE A 296 -23.90 -31.02 16.93
C ILE A 296 -22.72 -30.54 17.77
N ARG A 297 -21.54 -30.50 17.15
CA ARG A 297 -20.24 -30.43 17.85
C ARG A 297 -19.76 -28.99 18.11
N ARG A 298 -19.24 -28.33 17.06
CA ARG A 298 -18.67 -26.97 17.13
C ARG A 298 -19.33 -25.95 16.18
N GLY A 299 -19.88 -26.41 15.05
CA GLY A 299 -20.58 -25.51 14.12
C GLY A 299 -19.68 -24.45 13.44
N GLU A 300 -18.38 -24.72 13.38
CA GLU A 300 -17.34 -23.85 12.81
C GLU A 300 -16.98 -24.26 11.37
N THR A 301 -16.51 -23.30 10.56
CA THR A 301 -15.98 -23.52 9.21
C THR A 301 -14.51 -23.95 9.24
N ASP A 302 -13.71 -23.35 10.13
CA ASP A 302 -12.25 -23.46 10.14
C ASP A 302 -11.66 -24.21 11.33
N GLY A 303 -12.50 -24.87 12.14
CA GLY A 303 -12.03 -25.64 13.31
C GLY A 303 -10.97 -26.71 12.98
N TRP A 304 -10.96 -27.19 11.72
CA TRP A 304 -9.95 -28.12 11.21
C TRP A 304 -8.51 -27.59 11.34
N ARG A 305 -8.30 -26.27 11.31
CA ARG A 305 -6.97 -25.65 11.45
C ARG A 305 -6.31 -25.94 12.80
N THR A 306 -7.12 -26.23 13.82
CA THR A 306 -6.64 -26.55 15.17
C THR A 306 -6.55 -28.05 15.44
N GLU A 307 -7.20 -28.87 14.62
CA GLU A 307 -7.33 -30.31 14.84
C GLU A 307 -6.48 -31.15 13.87
N LEU A 308 -6.13 -30.61 12.70
CA LEU A 308 -5.27 -31.24 11.72
C LEU A 308 -3.84 -30.73 11.84
N SER A 309 -2.86 -31.63 11.69
CA SER A 309 -1.47 -31.24 11.50
C SER A 309 -1.25 -30.67 10.10
N THR A 310 -0.14 -29.95 9.91
CA THR A 310 0.24 -29.40 8.61
C THR A 310 0.31 -30.49 7.53
N GLU A 311 0.88 -31.65 7.85
CA GLU A 311 1.01 -32.78 6.93
C GLU A 311 -0.35 -33.34 6.51
N MET A 312 -1.31 -33.41 7.46
CA MET A 312 -2.67 -33.85 7.15
C MET A 312 -3.42 -32.84 6.27
N ILE A 313 -3.21 -31.54 6.51
CA ILE A 313 -3.78 -30.46 5.68
C ILE A 313 -3.24 -30.58 4.24
N GLU A 314 -1.92 -30.68 4.09
CA GLU A 314 -1.26 -30.82 2.78
C GLU A 314 -1.68 -32.10 2.05
N ALA A 315 -1.85 -33.21 2.78
CA ALA A 315 -2.31 -34.46 2.20
C ALA A 315 -3.75 -34.35 1.66
N ILE A 316 -4.66 -33.71 2.40
CA ILE A 316 -6.04 -33.49 1.96
C ILE A 316 -6.07 -32.51 0.77
N ASP A 317 -5.25 -31.46 0.80
CA ASP A 317 -5.15 -30.49 -0.30
C ASP A 317 -4.60 -31.15 -1.57
N SER A 318 -3.54 -31.95 -1.44
CA SER A 318 -2.97 -32.72 -2.55
C SER A 318 -3.95 -33.75 -3.13
N TRP A 319 -4.68 -34.46 -2.26
CA TRP A 319 -5.75 -35.38 -2.66
C TRP A 319 -6.84 -34.64 -3.45
N THR A 320 -7.25 -33.48 -2.95
CA THR A 320 -8.28 -32.65 -3.57
C THR A 320 -7.82 -32.12 -4.94
N LEU A 321 -6.59 -31.61 -5.05
CA LEU A 321 -6.01 -31.17 -6.33
C LEU A 321 -5.87 -32.31 -7.34
N LYS A 322 -5.58 -33.53 -6.88
CA LYS A 322 -5.47 -34.70 -7.77
C LYS A 322 -6.83 -35.19 -8.27
N LYS A 323 -7.86 -35.15 -7.42
CA LYS A 323 -9.20 -35.68 -7.73
C LYS A 323 -10.05 -34.74 -8.55
N VAL A 324 -9.65 -33.48 -8.65
CA VAL A 324 -10.41 -32.46 -9.32
C VAL A 324 -9.55 -31.79 -10.40
N PRO A 325 -9.89 -31.91 -11.70
CA PRO A 325 -9.06 -31.34 -12.77
C PRO A 325 -8.89 -29.83 -12.58
N GLN A 326 -7.66 -29.32 -12.77
CA GLN A 326 -7.32 -27.89 -12.63
C GLN A 326 -8.17 -26.98 -13.54
N ASP A 327 -8.55 -27.50 -14.72
CA ASP A 327 -9.38 -26.79 -15.70
C ASP A 327 -10.88 -27.03 -15.51
N SER A 328 -11.30 -27.82 -14.51
CA SER A 328 -12.72 -28.09 -14.28
C SER A 328 -13.36 -26.96 -13.48
N LYS A 329 -14.63 -26.66 -13.77
CA LYS A 329 -15.47 -25.75 -12.97
C LYS A 329 -15.71 -26.24 -11.53
N TYR A 330 -15.21 -27.43 -11.20
CA TYR A 330 -15.31 -28.07 -9.89
C TYR A 330 -14.02 -28.15 -9.13
N ALA A 331 -12.90 -27.68 -9.74
CA ALA A 331 -11.66 -27.38 -9.03
C ALA A 331 -12.11 -26.92 -7.66
N PRO A 332 -11.70 -27.62 -6.56
CA PRO A 332 -12.14 -27.24 -5.22
C PRO A 332 -12.05 -25.75 -5.16
N PHE A 333 -12.90 -25.02 -4.47
CA PHE A 333 -12.74 -23.57 -4.37
C PHE A 333 -11.42 -23.20 -3.62
N THR A 334 -10.30 -23.92 -3.79
CA THR A 334 -9.15 -23.24 -4.36
C THR A 334 -9.62 -22.58 -5.65
N MET A 335 -9.78 -21.27 -5.64
CA MET A 335 -9.72 -20.51 -6.88
C MET A 335 -8.81 -21.21 -7.90
N SER A 336 -9.09 -21.14 -9.21
CA SER A 336 -8.00 -21.07 -10.19
C SER A 336 -6.96 -20.20 -9.52
N SER A 337 -5.89 -20.78 -8.93
CA SER A 337 -5.39 -20.21 -7.69
C SER A 337 -5.04 -18.80 -8.06
N SER A 338 -5.81 -17.84 -7.51
CA SER A 338 -5.70 -16.44 -7.97
C SER A 338 -4.23 -16.08 -7.89
N PHE A 339 -3.49 -16.80 -7.04
CA PHE A 339 -2.08 -16.75 -6.85
C PHE A 339 -1.33 -18.04 -7.24
N ALA A 340 -0.18 -17.94 -7.91
CA ALA A 340 0.90 -18.92 -7.80
C ALA A 340 1.64 -18.69 -6.48
N ILE A 341 2.00 -19.74 -5.75
CA ILE A 341 2.70 -19.61 -4.47
C ILE A 341 3.87 -20.59 -4.35
N VAL A 342 5.09 -20.08 -4.21
CA VAL A 342 6.34 -20.84 -4.18
C VAL A 342 7.02 -20.66 -2.81
N ASP A 343 7.46 -21.75 -2.18
CA ASP A 343 8.23 -21.64 -0.94
C ASP A 343 9.61 -21.08 -1.25
N ILE A 344 10.08 -20.16 -0.40
CA ILE A 344 11.40 -19.56 -0.58
C ILE A 344 12.21 -19.67 0.71
N ASP A 345 13.48 -20.00 0.54
CA ASP A 345 14.46 -19.87 1.61
C ASP A 345 14.92 -18.41 1.68
N THR A 346 14.69 -17.78 2.82
CA THR A 346 15.26 -16.47 3.12
C THR A 346 16.40 -16.66 4.10
N ASP A 347 17.56 -16.07 3.83
CA ASP A 347 18.68 -16.04 4.79
C ASP A 347 18.38 -15.19 6.04
N LEU A 348 17.18 -14.60 6.10
CA LEU A 348 16.69 -13.75 7.19
C LEU A 348 16.02 -14.61 8.26
N SER A 349 16.83 -15.31 9.06
CA SER A 349 16.33 -16.08 10.21
C SER A 349 15.60 -15.16 11.21
N CYS A 350 14.31 -15.41 11.40
CA CYS A 350 13.44 -14.66 12.32
C CYS A 350 12.64 -15.63 13.20
N PRO A 351 12.84 -15.65 14.53
CA PRO A 351 12.07 -16.51 15.42
C PRO A 351 10.54 -16.28 15.38
N GLY A 352 10.10 -15.11 14.91
CA GLY A 352 8.69 -14.72 14.81
C GLY A 352 7.94 -15.19 13.56
N ALA A 353 8.63 -15.76 12.56
CA ALA A 353 8.01 -16.34 11.35
C ALA A 353 8.78 -17.61 10.93
N SER A 354 8.10 -18.76 10.85
CA SER A 354 8.76 -20.06 10.63
C SER A 354 9.27 -20.27 9.20
N SER A 355 8.65 -19.64 8.19
CA SER A 355 9.03 -19.72 6.78
C SER A 355 8.34 -18.64 5.92
N PHE A 356 8.88 -18.34 4.73
CA PHE A 356 8.35 -17.36 3.79
C PHE A 356 8.03 -17.99 2.43
N VAL A 357 7.17 -17.30 1.68
CA VAL A 357 6.68 -17.73 0.37
C VAL A 357 6.62 -16.54 -0.55
N GLU A 358 6.88 -16.79 -1.82
CA GLU A 358 6.61 -15.86 -2.89
C GLU A 358 5.20 -16.13 -3.44
N ILE A 359 4.34 -15.11 -3.46
CA ILE A 359 2.96 -15.19 -3.91
C ILE A 359 2.71 -14.22 -5.08
N GLN A 360 2.25 -14.73 -6.21
CA GLN A 360 2.01 -13.95 -7.43
C GLN A 360 0.58 -14.09 -7.91
N LEU A 361 -0.15 -12.98 -8.12
CA LEU A 361 -1.49 -13.02 -8.71
C LEU A 361 -1.45 -13.41 -10.20
N ASN A 362 -2.12 -14.50 -10.57
CA ASN A 362 -2.31 -15.01 -11.93
C ASN A 362 -3.68 -14.60 -12.52
N ASP A 363 -4.71 -14.46 -11.68
CA ASP A 363 -6.04 -14.02 -12.12
C ASP A 363 -6.13 -12.50 -12.14
N LEU A 364 -5.87 -11.93 -13.33
CA LEU A 364 -5.81 -10.49 -13.56
C LEU A 364 -7.15 -9.88 -14.02
N THR A 365 -8.24 -10.66 -14.02
CA THR A 365 -9.57 -10.21 -14.51
C THR A 365 -10.03 -8.92 -13.84
N ASP A 366 -9.81 -8.83 -12.53
CA ASP A 366 -10.19 -7.68 -11.68
C ASP A 366 -8.97 -6.81 -11.28
N TYR A 367 -7.80 -7.00 -11.89
CA TYR A 367 -6.60 -6.27 -11.52
C TYR A 367 -6.59 -4.88 -12.20
N PRO A 368 -6.42 -3.76 -11.45
CA PRO A 368 -6.69 -2.43 -11.99
C PRO A 368 -5.57 -1.87 -12.88
N LEU A 369 -4.43 -2.56 -12.99
CA LEU A 369 -3.28 -2.10 -13.79
C LEU A 369 -3.06 -2.99 -15.01
N ALA A 370 -2.65 -2.38 -16.12
CA ALA A 370 -2.31 -3.10 -17.35
C ALA A 370 -1.00 -3.91 -17.25
N SER A 371 -0.12 -3.56 -16.31
CA SER A 371 1.14 -4.28 -16.08
C SER A 371 0.91 -5.52 -15.23
N THR A 372 1.61 -6.62 -15.53
CA THR A 372 1.60 -7.83 -14.68
C THR A 372 2.04 -7.49 -13.24
N PRO A 373 1.32 -7.96 -12.21
CA PRO A 373 1.76 -7.79 -10.83
C PRO A 373 3.06 -8.55 -10.56
N SER A 374 3.93 -7.94 -9.76
CA SER A 374 5.12 -8.62 -9.27
C SER A 374 4.73 -9.65 -8.20
N PRO A 375 5.44 -10.79 -8.10
CA PRO A 375 5.35 -11.67 -6.95
C PRO A 375 5.69 -10.91 -5.68
N ALA A 376 5.10 -11.30 -4.54
CA ALA A 376 5.31 -10.66 -3.26
C ALA A 376 5.77 -11.65 -2.20
N ILE A 377 6.63 -11.22 -1.28
CA ILE A 377 7.10 -12.08 -0.19
C ILE A 377 6.21 -11.95 1.03
N VAL A 378 5.69 -13.06 1.54
CA VAL A 378 4.85 -13.11 2.75
C VAL A 378 5.20 -14.35 3.58
N PRO A 379 4.89 -14.39 4.89
CA PRO A 379 5.05 -15.62 5.67
C PRO A 379 4.20 -16.75 5.11
N ALA A 380 4.69 -18.00 5.19
CA ALA A 380 4.01 -19.16 4.60
C ALA A 380 2.59 -19.36 5.11
N LYS A 381 2.33 -18.96 6.37
CA LYS A 381 0.98 -18.93 6.95
C LYS A 381 -0.02 -18.16 6.09
N PHE A 382 0.40 -17.12 5.35
CA PHE A 382 -0.47 -16.32 4.49
C PHE A 382 -1.06 -17.11 3.32
N ARG A 383 -0.44 -18.23 2.89
CA ARG A 383 -1.02 -19.18 1.90
C ARG A 383 -2.48 -19.52 2.24
N ASN A 384 -2.76 -19.66 3.52
CA ASN A 384 -4.06 -20.04 4.06
C ASN A 384 -5.13 -18.94 4.02
N TYR A 385 -4.74 -17.70 3.77
CA TYR A 385 -5.57 -16.49 3.86
C TYR A 385 -5.63 -15.69 2.56
N ALA A 386 -4.68 -15.86 1.64
CA ALA A 386 -4.61 -15.09 0.40
C ALA A 386 -5.93 -15.07 -0.38
N GLN A 387 -6.56 -16.24 -0.46
CA GLN A 387 -7.88 -16.44 -1.05
C GLN A 387 -8.98 -15.63 -0.35
N GLN A 388 -9.04 -15.77 0.97
CA GLN A 388 -10.03 -15.14 1.84
C GLN A 388 -9.89 -13.61 1.82
N VAL A 389 -8.66 -13.09 1.79
CA VAL A 389 -8.41 -11.65 1.62
C VAL A 389 -8.92 -11.20 0.25
N ARG A 390 -8.61 -11.94 -0.82
CA ARG A 390 -9.02 -11.56 -2.18
C ARG A 390 -10.54 -11.55 -2.37
N ASP A 391 -11.25 -12.45 -1.70
CA ASP A 391 -12.71 -12.55 -1.73
C ASP A 391 -13.41 -11.73 -0.65
N MET A 392 -12.65 -11.07 0.23
CA MET A 392 -13.22 -10.26 1.30
C MET A 392 -14.17 -9.21 0.72
N GLN A 393 -15.39 -9.17 1.25
CA GLN A 393 -16.38 -8.20 0.83
C GLN A 393 -15.94 -6.78 1.20
N VAL A 394 -15.97 -5.89 0.22
CA VAL A 394 -15.66 -4.46 0.36
C VAL A 394 -16.95 -3.67 0.36
N HIS A 395 -16.99 -2.59 1.15
CA HIS A 395 -18.13 -1.69 1.25
C HIS A 395 -17.73 -0.26 0.91
N GLU A 396 -18.67 0.52 0.38
CA GLU A 396 -18.43 1.91 -0.08
C GLU A 396 -17.94 2.85 1.04
N ASP A 397 -18.32 2.57 2.28
CA ASP A 397 -17.93 3.33 3.47
C ASP A 397 -16.67 2.80 4.17
N ASP A 398 -15.98 1.84 3.55
CA ASP A 398 -14.68 1.41 4.06
C ASP A 398 -13.62 2.50 3.84
N VAL A 399 -12.69 2.57 4.80
CA VAL A 399 -11.50 3.42 4.74
C VAL A 399 -10.27 2.52 4.84
N TRP A 400 -9.53 2.42 3.74
CA TRP A 400 -8.33 1.58 3.63
C TRP A 400 -7.07 2.42 3.81
N ILE A 401 -6.26 2.12 4.83
CA ILE A 401 -4.92 2.68 5.02
C ILE A 401 -3.90 1.63 4.57
N VAL A 402 -3.34 1.80 3.37
CA VAL A 402 -2.40 0.85 2.78
C VAL A 402 -1.02 1.48 2.69
N THR A 403 0.02 0.80 3.16
CA THR A 403 1.40 1.27 2.99
C THR A 403 2.35 0.09 2.95
N TYR A 404 3.48 0.18 2.25
CA TYR A 404 4.63 -0.66 2.64
C TYR A 404 4.99 -0.38 4.12
N PRO A 405 5.45 -1.37 4.91
CA PRO A 405 5.77 -1.14 6.32
C PRO A 405 6.71 0.05 6.54
N LYS A 406 6.49 0.78 7.64
CA LYS A 406 7.32 1.92 8.09
C LYS A 406 7.29 3.16 7.18
N CYS A 407 6.30 3.28 6.32
CA CYS A 407 6.03 4.48 5.51
C CYS A 407 5.09 5.51 6.16
N GLY A 408 4.75 5.38 7.45
CA GLY A 408 3.90 6.36 8.16
C GLY A 408 2.50 5.88 8.55
N THR A 409 2.22 4.59 8.41
CA THR A 409 0.90 3.96 8.62
C THR A 409 0.22 4.37 9.92
N THR A 410 0.92 4.32 11.06
CA THR A 410 0.37 4.70 12.38
C THR A 410 -0.05 6.17 12.44
N TRP A 411 0.72 7.05 11.80
CA TRP A 411 0.40 8.47 11.68
C TRP A 411 -0.87 8.65 10.84
N THR A 412 -0.95 7.96 9.71
CA THR A 412 -2.10 8.01 8.81
C THR A 412 -3.36 7.45 9.45
N GLN A 413 -3.28 6.31 10.14
CA GLN A 413 -4.42 5.71 10.86
C GLN A 413 -5.03 6.71 11.86
N GLU A 414 -4.20 7.36 12.68
CA GLU A 414 -4.68 8.34 13.66
C GLU A 414 -5.34 9.55 12.98
N MET A 415 -4.68 10.08 11.95
CA MET A 415 -5.16 11.23 11.18
C MET A 415 -6.51 10.97 10.52
N VAL A 416 -6.64 9.88 9.77
CA VAL A 416 -7.87 9.61 9.01
C VAL A 416 -9.02 9.21 9.92
N TRP A 417 -8.74 8.47 11.00
CA TRP A 417 -9.79 8.10 11.95
C TRP A 417 -10.39 9.33 12.65
N LEU A 418 -9.55 10.26 13.12
CA LEU A 418 -10.02 11.52 13.70
C LEU A 418 -10.80 12.38 12.69
N ILE A 419 -10.33 12.47 11.44
CA ILE A 419 -11.02 13.23 10.39
C ILE A 419 -12.38 12.62 10.07
N ASP A 420 -12.51 11.29 10.02
CA ASP A 420 -13.79 10.64 9.70
C ASP A 420 -14.79 10.72 10.87
N HIS A 421 -14.29 10.72 12.11
CA HIS A 421 -15.07 10.74 13.36
C HIS A 421 -15.14 12.14 14.00
N ASP A 422 -15.22 13.20 13.20
CA ASP A 422 -15.52 14.57 13.65
C ASP A 422 -14.58 15.08 14.75
N LEU A 423 -13.31 14.68 14.69
CA LEU A 423 -12.25 15.02 15.65
C LEU A 423 -12.54 14.54 17.07
N ASP A 424 -13.07 13.32 17.23
CA ASP A 424 -13.28 12.67 18.52
C ASP A 424 -11.96 12.26 19.20
N TYR A 425 -11.29 13.24 19.81
CA TYR A 425 -10.06 13.05 20.57
C TYR A 425 -10.25 12.21 21.84
N GLU A 426 -11.45 12.19 22.41
CA GLU A 426 -11.72 11.44 23.65
C GLU A 426 -11.66 9.94 23.36
N THR A 427 -12.39 9.47 22.35
CA THR A 427 -12.33 8.08 21.93
C THR A 427 -10.95 7.73 21.39
N ALA A 428 -10.32 8.61 20.61
CA ALA A 428 -8.97 8.36 20.07
C ALA A 428 -7.93 8.11 21.19
N ARG A 429 -8.07 8.82 22.32
CA ARG A 429 -7.20 8.66 23.51
C ARG A 429 -7.48 7.38 24.29
N ASN A 430 -8.74 6.98 24.39
CA ASN A 430 -9.18 5.89 25.27
C ASN A 430 -9.21 4.51 24.57
N VAL A 431 -9.31 4.48 23.25
CA VAL A 431 -9.38 3.25 22.45
C VAL A 431 -8.10 3.08 21.64
N ASN A 432 -7.46 1.92 21.76
CA ASN A 432 -6.21 1.62 21.06
C ASN A 432 -6.37 1.74 19.53
N LEU A 433 -5.35 2.27 18.87
CA LEU A 433 -5.38 2.51 17.42
C LEU A 433 -5.59 1.21 16.61
N ASN A 434 -5.07 0.07 17.04
CA ASN A 434 -5.26 -1.21 16.33
C ASN A 434 -6.68 -1.77 16.50
N THR A 435 -7.48 -1.23 17.43
CA THR A 435 -8.91 -1.52 17.58
C THR A 435 -9.74 -0.55 16.73
N ARG A 436 -9.32 0.72 16.65
CA ARG A 436 -9.96 1.75 15.80
C ARG A 436 -9.71 1.53 14.32
N SER A 437 -8.54 1.01 13.95
CA SER A 437 -8.14 0.68 12.59
C SER A 437 -7.48 -0.69 12.58
N VAL A 438 -8.23 -1.72 12.20
CA VAL A 438 -7.83 -3.12 12.32
C VAL A 438 -6.77 -3.46 11.29
N PHE A 439 -5.72 -4.17 11.72
CA PHE A 439 -4.67 -4.65 10.83
C PHE A 439 -5.10 -5.97 10.18
N LEU A 440 -5.51 -5.91 8.91
CA LEU A 440 -6.19 -6.99 8.21
C LEU A 440 -5.46 -8.33 8.27
N GLU A 441 -4.19 -8.36 7.87
CA GLU A 441 -3.43 -9.59 7.68
C GLU A 441 -2.56 -10.00 8.88
N ILE A 442 -2.63 -9.32 10.03
CA ILE A 442 -1.71 -9.59 11.15
C ILE A 442 -1.79 -11.03 11.67
N GLY A 443 -3.00 -11.59 11.73
CA GLY A 443 -3.23 -13.00 12.09
C GLY A 443 -2.74 -13.98 11.03
N ALA A 444 -2.62 -13.54 9.78
CA ALA A 444 -2.16 -14.34 8.65
C ALA A 444 -0.63 -14.31 8.48
N ILE A 445 0.06 -13.29 8.99
CA ILE A 445 1.52 -13.12 8.84
C ILE A 445 2.31 -13.37 10.13
N ALA A 446 1.66 -13.39 11.31
CA ALA A 446 2.33 -13.68 12.57
C ALA A 446 1.88 -15.04 13.12
N ASP A 447 2.81 -16.01 13.20
CA ASP A 447 2.50 -17.39 13.64
C ASP A 447 1.91 -17.43 15.04
N ARG A 448 2.42 -16.56 15.92
CA ARG A 448 2.06 -16.49 17.34
C ARG A 448 0.76 -15.74 17.63
N ILE A 449 0.07 -15.25 16.60
CA ILE A 449 -1.26 -14.64 16.71
C ILE A 449 -2.28 -15.67 16.19
N PRO A 450 -3.04 -16.34 17.09
CA PRO A 450 -3.94 -17.43 16.73
C PRO A 450 -5.33 -16.93 16.28
N VAL A 451 -5.46 -15.65 15.95
CA VAL A 451 -6.74 -15.01 15.59
C VAL A 451 -6.81 -14.82 14.08
N ASP A 452 -7.91 -15.25 13.46
CA ASP A 452 -8.22 -14.92 12.07
C ASP A 452 -8.68 -13.45 12.00
N THR A 453 -7.72 -12.56 11.72
CA THR A 453 -7.99 -11.12 11.60
C THR A 453 -8.69 -10.75 10.30
N VAL A 454 -8.66 -11.62 9.27
CA VAL A 454 -9.38 -11.38 8.01
C VAL A 454 -10.89 -11.53 8.25
N THR A 455 -11.30 -12.62 8.90
CA THR A 455 -12.71 -12.81 9.34
C THR A 455 -13.12 -11.76 10.37
N ALA A 456 -12.25 -11.42 11.32
CA ALA A 456 -12.57 -10.38 12.30
C ALA A 456 -12.83 -9.03 11.61
N THR A 457 -12.02 -8.67 10.61
CA THR A 457 -12.18 -7.43 9.83
C THR A 457 -13.47 -7.46 9.02
N ALA A 458 -13.80 -8.59 8.40
CA ALA A 458 -15.04 -8.75 7.64
C ALA A 458 -16.30 -8.48 8.49
N ASN A 459 -16.26 -8.82 9.79
CA ASN A 459 -17.38 -8.67 10.73
C ASN A 459 -17.36 -7.37 11.56
N LEU A 460 -16.47 -6.41 11.26
CA LEU A 460 -16.43 -5.14 11.98
C LEU A 460 -17.70 -4.32 11.78
N LYS A 461 -18.07 -3.57 12.82
CA LYS A 461 -19.08 -2.52 12.69
C LYS A 461 -18.62 -1.49 11.65
N ARG A 462 -19.56 -1.07 10.81
CA ARG A 462 -19.34 -0.07 9.75
C ARG A 462 -19.48 1.37 10.30
N PRO A 463 -18.75 2.36 9.78
CA PRO A 463 -17.74 2.25 8.71
C PRO A 463 -16.43 1.60 9.21
N ARG A 464 -15.80 0.77 8.36
CA ARG A 464 -14.60 0.03 8.75
C ARG A 464 -13.34 0.82 8.39
N HIS A 465 -12.44 0.97 9.35
CA HIS A 465 -11.09 1.47 9.09
C HIS A 465 -10.12 0.29 9.07
N ILE A 466 -9.49 0.05 7.92
CA ILE A 466 -8.73 -1.16 7.65
C ILE A 466 -7.31 -0.77 7.30
N LYS A 467 -6.34 -1.24 8.10
CA LYS A 467 -4.91 -1.12 7.82
C LYS A 467 -4.44 -2.35 7.07
N SER A 468 -3.63 -2.17 6.02
CA SER A 468 -2.89 -3.25 5.38
C SER A 468 -1.49 -2.84 4.91
N HIS A 469 -0.60 -3.81 4.85
CA HIS A 469 0.74 -3.78 4.25
C HIS A 469 0.84 -4.69 3.02
N LEU A 470 -0.27 -5.27 2.57
CA LEU A 470 -0.32 -6.08 1.37
C LEU A 470 -0.11 -5.23 0.11
N PRO A 471 0.67 -5.72 -0.87
CA PRO A 471 0.78 -5.08 -2.18
C PRO A 471 -0.55 -5.18 -2.93
N LEU A 472 -0.70 -4.31 -3.94
CA LEU A 472 -1.94 -4.14 -4.71
C LEU A 472 -2.57 -5.46 -5.18
N ALA A 473 -1.73 -6.40 -5.63
CA ALA A 473 -2.14 -7.69 -6.17
C ALA A 473 -2.77 -8.64 -5.13
N LEU A 474 -2.47 -8.47 -3.84
CA LEU A 474 -2.95 -9.35 -2.77
C LEU A 474 -4.15 -8.77 -2.02
N LEU A 475 -4.62 -7.57 -2.38
CA LEU A 475 -5.78 -6.93 -1.77
C LEU A 475 -7.12 -7.48 -2.33
N PRO A 476 -8.26 -7.22 -1.64
CA PRO A 476 -9.56 -7.66 -2.11
C PRO A 476 -9.89 -7.18 -3.51
N ARG A 477 -10.44 -8.07 -4.36
CA ARG A 477 -10.79 -7.73 -5.75
C ARG A 477 -11.82 -6.61 -5.86
N GLN A 478 -12.72 -6.52 -4.87
CA GLN A 478 -13.82 -5.56 -4.87
C GLN A 478 -13.38 -4.12 -4.59
N LEU A 479 -12.12 -3.87 -4.18
CA LEU A 479 -11.60 -2.50 -4.03
C LEU A 479 -11.74 -1.68 -5.32
N TRP A 480 -11.69 -2.33 -6.47
CA TRP A 480 -11.68 -1.68 -7.78
C TRP A 480 -13.07 -1.57 -8.42
N THR A 481 -14.05 -2.30 -7.88
CA THR A 481 -15.43 -2.26 -8.36
C THR A 481 -16.34 -1.45 -7.43
N VAL A 482 -16.09 -1.50 -6.13
CA VAL A 482 -16.84 -0.76 -5.10
C VAL A 482 -16.28 0.66 -4.90
N ASN A 483 -14.98 0.84 -5.16
CA ASN A 483 -14.28 2.13 -5.04
C ASN A 483 -14.41 2.79 -3.63
N PRO A 484 -14.09 2.08 -2.53
CA PRO A 484 -14.00 2.70 -1.21
C PRO A 484 -12.83 3.69 -1.13
N LYS A 485 -12.76 4.48 -0.06
CA LYS A 485 -11.62 5.39 0.16
C LYS A 485 -10.35 4.60 0.48
N ILE A 486 -9.30 4.80 -0.32
CA ILE A 486 -7.97 4.19 -0.14
C ILE A 486 -6.94 5.30 0.06
N ILE A 487 -6.23 5.28 1.17
CA ILE A 487 -5.13 6.20 1.47
C ILE A 487 -3.83 5.39 1.41
N TYR A 488 -2.94 5.78 0.49
CA TYR A 488 -1.63 5.19 0.36
C TYR A 488 -0.55 6.18 0.80
N VAL A 489 0.38 5.73 1.65
CA VAL A 489 1.55 6.56 2.06
C VAL A 489 2.85 5.89 1.67
N SER A 490 3.65 6.63 0.91
CA SER A 490 4.98 6.24 0.46
C SER A 490 6.07 6.95 1.30
N ARG A 491 7.28 6.41 1.35
CA ARG A 491 8.43 6.99 2.06
C ARG A 491 9.75 6.56 1.43
N ASN A 492 10.75 7.44 1.47
CA ASN A 492 12.09 7.18 0.92
C ASN A 492 12.57 5.74 1.26
N PRO A 493 12.89 4.90 0.26
CA PRO A 493 13.20 3.49 0.47
C PRO A 493 14.39 3.27 1.40
N LYS A 494 15.34 4.21 1.42
CA LYS A 494 16.52 4.17 2.30
C LYS A 494 16.16 4.43 3.77
N ASP A 495 15.27 5.39 4.05
CA ASP A 495 14.76 5.62 5.41
C ASP A 495 13.88 4.46 5.87
N VAL A 496 13.10 3.89 4.95
CA VAL A 496 12.31 2.70 5.21
C VAL A 496 13.21 1.50 5.52
N ALA A 497 14.31 1.30 4.78
CA ALA A 497 15.24 0.19 5.01
C ALA A 497 15.79 0.21 6.45
N VAL A 498 16.25 1.37 6.90
CA VAL A 498 16.69 1.57 8.28
C VAL A 498 15.54 1.35 9.27
N SER A 499 14.40 2.00 9.04
CA SER A 499 13.28 1.90 9.97
C SER A 499 12.68 0.50 10.05
N TYR A 500 12.75 -0.28 8.97
CA TYR A 500 12.19 -1.61 8.88
C TYR A 500 13.12 -2.64 9.51
N LEU A 501 14.44 -2.48 9.38
CA LEU A 501 15.42 -3.28 10.12
C LEU A 501 15.16 -3.22 11.63
N TYR A 502 15.06 -2.02 12.21
CA TYR A 502 14.79 -1.87 13.65
C TYR A 502 13.43 -2.47 14.04
N HIS A 503 12.42 -2.35 13.18
CA HIS A 503 11.13 -2.99 13.39
C HIS A 503 11.22 -4.51 13.36
N TYR A 504 11.99 -5.08 12.42
CA TYR A 504 12.24 -6.51 12.31
C TYR A 504 12.98 -7.06 13.54
N GLN A 505 13.99 -6.35 14.03
CA GLN A 505 14.71 -6.71 15.25
C GLN A 505 13.77 -6.73 16.46
N MET A 506 12.94 -5.70 16.59
CA MET A 506 12.04 -5.49 17.73
C MET A 506 10.84 -6.46 17.73
N ILE A 507 10.15 -6.59 16.59
CA ILE A 507 8.88 -7.32 16.50
C ILE A 507 9.08 -8.76 16.03
N MET A 508 9.88 -8.97 14.99
CA MET A 508 10.11 -10.30 14.40
C MET A 508 11.26 -11.08 15.08
N GLY A 509 12.01 -10.41 15.96
CA GLY A 509 13.12 -11.01 16.69
C GLY A 509 14.36 -11.25 15.82
N TYR A 510 14.52 -10.53 14.72
CA TYR A 510 15.66 -10.68 13.80
C TYR A 510 17.00 -10.46 14.52
N ARG A 511 17.93 -11.41 14.36
CA ARG A 511 19.27 -11.40 14.98
C ARG A 511 20.42 -11.35 13.97
N GLY A 512 20.11 -11.31 12.66
CA GLY A 512 21.12 -11.20 11.61
C GLY A 512 21.77 -9.81 11.55
N THR A 513 22.75 -9.67 10.65
CA THR A 513 23.48 -8.41 10.47
C THR A 513 22.63 -7.37 9.74
N LYS A 514 22.96 -6.09 9.93
CA LYS A 514 22.33 -4.99 9.18
C LYS A 514 22.50 -5.22 7.67
N GLU A 515 23.70 -5.63 7.26
CA GLU A 515 24.08 -5.90 5.88
C GLU A 515 23.23 -6.99 5.24
N ALA A 516 23.01 -8.12 5.93
CA ALA A 516 22.17 -9.20 5.43
C ALA A 516 20.72 -8.74 5.20
N PHE A 517 20.18 -7.94 6.11
CA PHE A 517 18.84 -7.36 5.94
C PHE A 517 18.77 -6.37 4.77
N LEU A 518 19.76 -5.49 4.62
CA LEU A 518 19.82 -4.52 3.52
C LEU A 518 19.96 -5.21 2.16
N ASN A 519 20.80 -6.25 2.06
CA ASN A 519 20.90 -7.06 0.84
C ASN A 519 19.58 -7.78 0.56
N GLY A 520 18.91 -8.31 1.58
CA GLY A 520 17.58 -8.90 1.43
C GLY A 520 16.56 -7.92 0.85
N LEU A 521 16.59 -6.63 1.22
CA LEU A 521 15.74 -5.61 0.59
C LEU A 521 16.11 -5.35 -0.87
N LEU A 522 17.39 -5.27 -1.20
CA LEU A 522 17.89 -5.04 -2.56
C LEU A 522 17.63 -6.22 -3.51
N GLU A 523 17.44 -7.41 -2.95
CA GLU A 523 17.09 -8.65 -3.66
C GLU A 523 15.58 -8.94 -3.63
N ASP A 524 14.78 -8.05 -3.04
CA ASP A 524 13.34 -8.21 -2.84
C ASP A 524 12.92 -9.47 -2.06
N ARG A 525 13.75 -9.90 -1.09
CA ARG A 525 13.57 -11.10 -0.26
C ARG A 525 13.07 -10.82 1.17
N VAL A 526 12.66 -9.59 1.46
CA VAL A 526 12.07 -9.21 2.77
C VAL A 526 10.56 -9.22 2.67
N MET A 527 9.87 -9.50 3.78
CA MET A 527 8.40 -9.49 3.83
C MET A 527 7.81 -8.19 3.23
N PHE A 528 6.79 -8.37 2.39
CA PHE A 528 6.10 -7.39 1.55
C PHE A 528 6.91 -6.77 0.39
N CYS A 529 8.15 -7.21 0.14
CA CYS A 529 8.84 -6.86 -1.09
C CYS A 529 8.09 -7.41 -2.32
N PRO A 530 8.23 -6.79 -3.51
CA PRO A 530 9.16 -5.69 -3.83
C PRO A 530 8.76 -4.30 -3.33
N GLN A 531 9.64 -3.67 -2.56
CA GLN A 531 9.35 -2.43 -1.84
C GLN A 531 9.01 -1.25 -2.77
N VAL A 532 9.83 -1.03 -3.78
CA VAL A 532 9.66 0.08 -4.74
C VAL A 532 8.40 -0.13 -5.56
N LYS A 533 8.23 -1.34 -6.12
CA LYS A 533 7.06 -1.70 -6.91
C LYS A 533 5.75 -1.56 -6.14
N HIS A 534 5.76 -1.95 -4.86
CA HIS A 534 4.59 -1.80 -3.99
C HIS A 534 4.04 -0.37 -3.99
N ALA A 535 4.90 0.65 -3.96
CA ALA A 535 4.43 2.03 -4.00
C ALA A 535 4.19 2.55 -5.42
N LEU A 536 4.90 2.04 -6.43
CA LEU A 536 4.65 2.35 -7.84
C LEU A 536 3.25 1.91 -8.30
N ASP A 537 2.77 0.78 -7.82
CA ASP A 537 1.45 0.26 -8.16
C ASP A 537 0.33 1.19 -7.68
N PHE A 538 0.43 1.72 -6.46
CA PHE A 538 -0.51 2.74 -5.97
C PHE A 538 -0.26 4.12 -6.60
N TRP A 539 0.97 4.44 -6.99
CA TRP A 539 1.26 5.68 -7.71
C TRP A 539 0.59 5.72 -9.09
N ALA A 540 0.46 4.57 -9.75
CA ALA A 540 -0.29 4.46 -11.01
C ALA A 540 -1.78 4.80 -10.83
N LEU A 541 -2.34 4.51 -9.65
CA LEU A 541 -3.74 4.76 -9.29
C LEU A 541 -3.98 6.12 -8.62
N LYS A 542 -2.97 6.97 -8.45
CA LYS A 542 -3.07 8.23 -7.67
C LYS A 542 -4.11 9.24 -8.18
N ASN A 543 -4.56 9.10 -9.43
CA ASN A 543 -5.53 9.98 -10.06
C ASN A 543 -6.97 9.43 -9.95
N GLU A 544 -7.14 8.22 -9.44
CA GLU A 544 -8.46 7.65 -9.16
C GLU A 544 -9.13 8.43 -8.03
N GLN A 545 -10.42 8.71 -8.17
CA GLN A 545 -11.15 9.59 -7.24
C GLN A 545 -11.20 9.04 -5.81
N ASN A 546 -11.11 7.72 -5.67
CA ASN A 546 -11.15 7.01 -4.39
C ASN A 546 -9.75 6.68 -3.84
N VAL A 547 -8.67 7.19 -4.44
CA VAL A 547 -7.28 6.95 -4.00
C VAL A 547 -6.59 8.26 -3.61
N LEU A 548 -6.18 8.38 -2.35
CA LEU A 548 -5.37 9.47 -1.85
C LEU A 548 -3.92 9.03 -1.65
N PHE A 549 -3.03 9.43 -2.57
CA PHE A 549 -1.60 9.19 -2.43
C PHE A 549 -0.90 10.33 -1.66
N LEU A 550 -0.23 9.98 -0.57
CA LEU A 550 0.57 10.87 0.28
C LEU A 550 2.02 10.36 0.37
N THR A 551 2.92 11.23 0.83
CA THR A 551 4.28 10.84 1.20
C THR A 551 4.55 11.19 2.65
N TYR A 552 5.28 10.33 3.36
CA TYR A 552 5.72 10.58 4.73
C TYR A 552 6.48 11.91 4.82
N GLU A 553 7.28 12.22 3.80
CA GLU A 553 8.06 13.46 3.70
C GLU A 553 7.16 14.70 3.57
N SER A 554 6.03 14.63 2.86
CA SER A 554 5.07 15.73 2.78
C SER A 554 4.39 15.97 4.13
N MET A 555 3.92 14.90 4.78
CA MET A 555 3.31 14.97 6.11
C MET A 555 4.29 15.50 7.16
N LYS A 556 5.56 15.10 7.10
CA LYS A 556 6.58 15.56 8.05
C LYS A 556 7.01 17.00 7.84
N ARG A 557 7.03 17.46 6.59
CA ARG A 557 7.41 18.84 6.24
C ARG A 557 6.35 19.83 6.69
N ASP A 558 5.10 19.55 6.36
CA ASP A 558 4.00 20.47 6.63
C ASP A 558 2.67 19.71 6.72
N LEU A 559 2.42 19.12 7.88
CA LEU A 559 1.18 18.40 8.12
C LEU A 559 -0.04 19.34 7.99
N ARG A 560 0.09 20.59 8.43
CA ARG A 560 -1.02 21.55 8.46
C ARG A 560 -1.58 21.84 7.07
N ASN A 561 -0.72 21.86 6.05
CA ASN A 561 -1.12 22.02 4.65
C ASN A 561 -1.51 20.69 3.97
N VAL A 562 -1.14 19.54 4.52
CA VAL A 562 -1.66 18.23 4.07
C VAL A 562 -3.10 18.01 4.54
N LEU A 563 -3.46 18.46 5.75
CA LEU A 563 -4.76 18.21 6.36
C LEU A 563 -5.97 18.66 5.50
N PRO A 564 -6.01 19.86 4.88
CA PRO A 564 -7.13 20.26 4.03
C PRO A 564 -7.41 19.26 2.91
N ARG A 565 -6.37 18.79 2.21
CA ARG A 565 -6.51 17.79 1.14
C ARG A 565 -7.05 16.46 1.65
N VAL A 566 -6.67 16.05 2.86
CA VAL A 566 -7.24 14.83 3.48
C VAL A 566 -8.70 15.09 3.87
N CYS A 567 -9.02 16.24 4.45
CA CYS A 567 -10.40 16.59 4.82
C CYS A 567 -11.32 16.63 3.58
N ASP A 568 -10.86 17.24 2.49
CA ASP A 568 -11.58 17.29 1.20
C ASP A 568 -11.85 15.88 0.65
N PHE A 569 -10.88 14.98 0.74
CA PHE A 569 -11.04 13.58 0.34
C PHE A 569 -12.08 12.83 1.18
N PHE A 570 -12.26 13.24 2.44
CA PHE A 570 -13.30 12.73 3.33
C PHE A 570 -14.63 13.49 3.22
N GLY A 571 -14.69 14.59 2.45
CA GLY A 571 -15.85 15.47 2.41
C GLY A 571 -16.13 16.17 3.74
N LYS A 572 -15.09 16.39 4.55
CA LYS A 572 -15.16 17.03 5.87
C LYS A 572 -14.59 18.44 5.80
N ALA A 573 -15.14 19.34 6.59
CA ALA A 573 -14.65 20.71 6.72
C ALA A 573 -14.46 21.04 8.20
N TYR A 574 -13.28 21.54 8.54
CA TYR A 574 -12.91 21.94 9.89
C TYR A 574 -12.37 23.36 9.88
N THR A 575 -12.57 24.07 10.99
CA THR A 575 -12.03 25.42 11.17
C THR A 575 -10.50 25.41 11.29
N ASP A 576 -9.85 26.54 11.02
CA ASP A 576 -8.38 26.62 11.14
C ASP A 576 -7.89 26.23 12.53
N ASN A 577 -8.58 26.66 13.59
CA ASN A 577 -8.26 26.28 14.97
C ASN A 577 -8.36 24.77 15.21
N GLN A 578 -9.34 24.10 14.61
CA GLN A 578 -9.48 22.65 14.70
C GLN A 578 -8.36 21.92 13.95
N LEU A 579 -7.97 22.42 12.77
CA LEU A 579 -6.85 21.89 11.99
C LEU A 579 -5.50 22.13 12.68
N ASP A 580 -5.32 23.27 13.36
CA ASP A 580 -4.14 23.57 14.17
C ASP A 580 -4.06 22.61 15.37
N ALA A 581 -5.17 22.40 16.08
CA ALA A 581 -5.24 21.43 17.17
C ALA A 581 -4.94 19.99 16.70
N LEU A 582 -5.49 19.59 15.55
CA LEU A 582 -5.23 18.30 14.93
C LEU A 582 -3.75 18.16 14.55
N THR A 583 -3.14 19.21 14.02
CA THR A 583 -1.71 19.24 13.66
C THR A 583 -0.83 19.01 14.89
N VAL A 584 -1.16 19.63 16.02
CA VAL A 584 -0.44 19.45 17.29
C VAL A 584 -0.60 18.02 17.80
N HIS A 585 -1.83 17.49 17.83
CA HIS A 585 -2.12 16.12 18.28
C HIS A 585 -1.36 15.07 17.45
N LEU A 586 -1.31 15.27 16.13
CA LEU A 586 -0.63 14.40 15.18
C LEU A 586 0.89 14.64 15.11
N SER A 587 1.44 15.55 15.91
CA SER A 587 2.89 15.74 15.98
C SER A 587 3.58 14.49 16.52
N PHE A 588 4.82 14.26 16.07
CA PHE A 588 5.58 13.08 16.48
C PHE A 588 5.72 12.96 18.00
N ASP A 589 5.99 14.08 18.67
CA ASP A 589 6.21 14.09 20.12
C ASP A 589 4.94 13.77 20.91
N GLU A 590 3.78 14.25 20.47
CA GLU A 590 2.50 13.96 21.12
C GLU A 590 2.06 12.52 20.86
N MET A 591 2.12 12.06 19.60
CA MET A 591 1.79 10.66 19.26
C MET A 591 2.73 9.65 19.95
N LYS A 592 4.01 9.98 20.14
CA LYS A 592 4.98 9.12 20.83
C LYS A 592 4.65 8.95 22.32
N LYS A 593 4.15 10.01 22.97
CA LYS A 593 3.71 9.97 24.38
C LYS A 593 2.35 9.31 24.56
N ASN A 594 1.52 9.27 23.51
CA ASN A 594 0.15 8.77 23.57
C ASN A 594 0.11 7.22 23.57
N PRO A 595 -0.37 6.57 24.65
CA PRO A 595 -0.42 5.10 24.75
C PRO A 595 -1.34 4.44 23.73
N SER A 596 -2.31 5.17 23.18
CA SER A 596 -3.22 4.64 22.16
C SER A 596 -2.56 4.47 20.79
N THR A 597 -1.46 5.21 20.51
CA THR A 597 -0.78 5.24 19.21
C THR A 597 0.64 4.71 19.25
N ASN A 598 1.32 4.79 20.40
CA ASN A 598 2.75 4.46 20.50
C ASN A 598 3.07 2.95 20.47
N ASN A 599 2.07 2.07 20.64
CA ASN A 599 2.22 0.61 20.60
C ASN A 599 3.24 0.01 21.60
N ASP A 600 3.53 0.67 22.73
CA ASP A 600 4.53 0.18 23.69
C ASP A 600 4.19 -1.20 24.26
N GLN A 601 2.91 -1.49 24.49
CA GLN A 601 2.47 -2.79 24.98
C GLN A 601 2.79 -3.90 23.97
N MET A 602 2.58 -3.64 22.67
CA MET A 602 2.91 -4.58 21.60
C MET A 602 4.41 -4.85 21.56
N VAL A 603 5.24 -3.81 21.69
CA VAL A 603 6.70 -3.97 21.74
C VAL A 603 7.11 -4.81 22.95
N ARG A 604 6.63 -4.50 24.15
CA ARG A 604 6.96 -5.27 25.36
C ARG A 604 6.60 -6.75 25.21
N SER A 605 5.41 -7.06 24.69
CA SER A 605 4.98 -8.43 24.42
C SER A 605 5.89 -9.10 23.39
N ALA A 606 6.24 -8.44 22.29
CA ALA A 606 7.13 -8.99 21.27
C ALA A 606 8.54 -9.26 21.82
N MET A 607 9.12 -8.30 22.56
CA MET A 607 10.44 -8.44 23.17
C MET A 607 10.48 -9.59 24.18
N LYS A 608 9.42 -9.75 24.98
CA LYS A 608 9.24 -10.91 25.85
C LYS A 608 9.24 -12.23 25.09
N MET A 609 8.44 -12.31 24.04
CA MET A 609 8.33 -13.51 23.23
C MET A 609 9.61 -13.84 22.45
N ASN A 610 10.48 -12.86 22.23
CA ASN A 610 11.75 -13.01 21.51
C ASN A 610 12.96 -13.24 22.44
N ASP A 611 12.71 -13.42 23.75
CA ASP A 611 13.73 -13.57 24.81
C ASP A 611 14.73 -12.39 24.85
N ARG A 612 14.19 -11.16 24.77
CA ARG A 612 14.95 -9.90 24.78
C ARG A 612 14.39 -8.90 25.80
N GLU A 613 13.78 -9.40 26.88
CA GLU A 613 13.36 -8.54 28.00
C GLU A 613 14.58 -7.81 28.57
N GLY A 614 14.54 -6.48 28.60
CA GLY A 614 15.63 -5.62 29.10
C GLY A 614 16.27 -4.72 28.05
N GLU A 615 16.12 -5.04 26.75
CA GLU A 615 16.53 -4.14 25.67
C GLU A 615 15.50 -3.03 25.46
N GLN A 616 15.95 -1.77 25.39
CA GLN A 616 15.05 -0.62 25.20
C GLN A 616 14.85 -0.33 23.72
N PHE A 617 13.71 -0.78 23.19
CA PHE A 617 13.21 -0.39 21.87
C PHE A 617 11.93 0.42 22.00
N GLU A 618 11.77 1.40 21.11
CA GLU A 618 10.57 2.22 20.99
C GLU A 618 9.97 2.03 19.60
N PHE A 619 8.66 1.80 19.52
CA PHE A 619 7.98 1.64 18.23
C PHE A 619 8.04 2.91 17.38
N MET A 620 7.76 4.06 18.02
CA MET A 620 7.93 5.40 17.46
C MET A 620 9.36 5.90 17.72
N ARG A 621 10.30 5.45 16.89
CA ARG A 621 11.75 5.62 17.08
C ARG A 621 12.22 7.08 17.02
N LYS A 622 12.39 7.62 15.79
CA LYS A 622 12.98 8.95 15.55
C LYS A 622 12.06 9.96 14.84
N GLY A 623 11.22 9.50 13.90
CA GLY A 623 10.35 10.40 13.13
C GLY A 623 11.08 11.40 12.22
N ILE A 624 12.31 11.07 11.80
CA ILE A 624 13.19 11.92 10.99
C ILE A 624 13.18 11.46 9.53
N VAL A 625 13.23 12.42 8.62
CA VAL A 625 13.43 12.23 7.17
C VAL A 625 14.90 12.42 6.84
N GLY A 626 15.48 11.51 6.05
CA GLY A 626 16.88 11.56 5.63
C GLY A 626 17.88 11.01 6.64
N ASP A 627 17.42 10.37 7.72
CA ASP A 627 18.30 9.81 8.77
C ASP A 627 19.08 8.59 8.28
N PHE A 628 18.68 7.99 7.15
CA PHE A 628 19.48 6.96 6.48
C PHE A 628 20.94 7.37 6.23
N ARG A 629 21.23 8.68 6.09
CA ARG A 629 22.59 9.21 5.90
C ARG A 629 23.50 8.98 7.11
N ASN A 630 22.91 8.86 8.30
CA ASN A 630 23.63 8.61 9.54
C ASN A 630 23.70 7.11 9.88
N GLU A 631 22.87 6.28 9.24
CA GLU A 631 22.60 4.90 9.65
C GLU A 631 23.11 3.87 8.62
N LEU A 632 23.28 4.30 7.36
CA LEU A 632 23.79 3.49 6.25
C LEU A 632 25.19 3.96 5.86
N SER A 633 26.04 3.01 5.44
CA SER A 633 27.32 3.36 4.81
C SER A 633 27.08 3.96 3.42
N GLN A 634 28.06 4.73 2.94
CA GLN A 634 28.03 5.31 1.60
C GLN A 634 27.82 4.24 0.50
N GLU A 635 28.47 3.08 0.65
CA GLU A 635 28.31 1.92 -0.25
C GLU A 635 26.85 1.45 -0.34
N TYR A 636 26.14 1.31 0.79
CA TYR A 636 24.73 0.91 0.76
C TYR A 636 23.83 2.01 0.21
N ILE A 637 24.14 3.28 0.47
CA ILE A 637 23.40 4.40 -0.14
C ILE A 637 23.46 4.29 -1.66
N GLU A 638 24.66 4.08 -2.23
CA GLU A 638 24.87 3.92 -3.68
C GLU A 638 24.18 2.67 -4.24
N LYS A 639 24.23 1.54 -3.52
CA LYS A 639 23.49 0.33 -3.91
C LYS A 639 21.98 0.56 -3.98
N PHE A 640 21.42 1.21 -2.97
CA PHE A 640 20.00 1.58 -2.96
C PHE A 640 19.67 2.60 -4.04
N ASP A 641 20.52 3.59 -4.29
CA ASP A 641 20.32 4.56 -5.38
C ASP A 641 20.21 3.84 -6.73
N LYS A 642 21.18 2.98 -7.04
CA LYS A 642 21.18 2.17 -8.26
C LYS A 642 19.95 1.25 -8.35
N PHE A 643 19.60 0.57 -7.26
CA PHE A 643 18.42 -0.30 -7.21
C PHE A 643 17.12 0.48 -7.47
N ILE A 644 16.96 1.63 -6.81
CA ILE A 644 15.79 2.50 -7.00
C ILE A 644 15.74 2.99 -8.46
N GLU A 645 16.85 3.48 -9.00
CA GLU A 645 16.93 3.93 -10.41
C GLU A 645 16.55 2.83 -11.40
N GLN A 646 17.01 1.60 -11.17
CA GLN A 646 16.66 0.44 -12.01
C GLN A 646 15.18 0.13 -11.96
N GLN A 647 14.57 0.13 -10.77
CA GLN A 647 13.15 -0.15 -10.57
C GLN A 647 12.24 0.97 -11.14
N LEU A 648 12.79 2.17 -11.30
CA LEU A 648 12.13 3.31 -11.92
C LEU A 648 12.25 3.36 -13.44
N ALA A 649 13.14 2.56 -14.02
CA ALA A 649 13.39 2.56 -15.46
C ALA A 649 12.15 2.10 -16.24
N GLY A 650 11.74 2.90 -17.23
CA GLY A 650 10.59 2.59 -18.10
C GLY A 650 9.22 3.03 -17.58
N MET A 651 9.11 3.55 -16.35
CA MET A 651 7.90 4.20 -15.86
C MET A 651 7.92 5.72 -16.12
N PRO A 652 6.76 6.38 -16.34
CA PRO A 652 6.69 7.83 -16.24
C PRO A 652 7.14 8.24 -14.83
N ARG A 653 8.32 8.90 -14.76
CA ARG A 653 9.11 9.24 -13.56
C ARG A 653 8.31 9.26 -12.25
N TRP A 654 8.43 8.20 -11.46
CA TRP A 654 8.36 8.28 -10.00
C TRP A 654 9.80 8.50 -9.55
N THR A 655 10.11 9.48 -8.72
CA THR A 655 11.44 9.62 -8.12
C THR A 655 11.24 9.89 -6.64
N TYR A 656 11.78 9.02 -5.78
CA TYR A 656 11.88 9.28 -4.35
C TYR A 656 12.95 10.34 -4.09
N THR A 657 12.64 11.58 -4.43
CA THR A 657 13.42 12.75 -4.03
C THR A 657 12.48 13.74 -3.35
N SER A 658 13.02 14.36 -2.31
CA SER A 658 12.36 15.32 -1.45
C SER A 658 11.73 16.43 -2.28
N SER A 659 10.39 16.37 -2.37
CA SER A 659 9.41 17.36 -2.83
C SER A 659 8.60 16.93 -4.05
N CYS A 660 7.28 17.05 -3.90
CA CYS A 660 6.38 17.19 -5.02
C CYS A 660 6.89 18.32 -5.92
N ALA A 661 7.06 18.00 -7.19
CA ALA A 661 7.04 18.95 -8.27
C ALA A 661 6.12 18.30 -9.31
N THR A 662 4.92 18.85 -9.42
CA THR A 662 3.74 18.27 -10.08
C THR A 662 3.89 18.34 -11.60
N ILE A 663 3.57 17.23 -12.29
CA ILE A 663 3.28 17.15 -13.74
C ILE A 663 4.46 17.51 -14.69
N MET A 664 4.77 16.55 -15.56
CA MET A 664 5.67 16.64 -16.73
C MET A 664 7.17 16.74 -16.46
N ALA A 665 7.84 15.60 -16.57
CA ALA A 665 9.11 15.55 -17.30
C ALA A 665 9.10 14.30 -18.18
N SER A 666 8.21 14.27 -19.17
CA SER A 666 8.69 13.84 -20.49
C SER A 666 9.80 14.84 -20.83
N THR A 667 11.06 14.42 -20.69
CA THR A 667 12.17 15.08 -21.40
C THR A 667 12.32 16.60 -21.21
N SER A 668 11.79 17.28 -20.18
CA SER A 668 11.80 18.76 -20.12
C SER A 668 13.18 19.38 -19.94
N PHE A 669 14.20 18.62 -19.52
CA PHE A 669 15.58 19.09 -19.45
C PHE A 669 16.56 18.10 -20.08
N THR A 670 17.56 18.62 -20.78
CA THR A 670 18.78 17.90 -21.17
C THR A 670 19.88 18.25 -20.19
N PHE A 671 20.56 17.24 -19.66
CA PHE A 671 21.71 17.44 -18.79
C PHE A 671 22.93 16.72 -19.39
N THR A 672 23.98 17.48 -19.70
CA THR A 672 25.20 16.94 -20.32
C THR A 672 26.34 17.01 -19.31
N ASP A 673 26.94 15.87 -18.99
CA ASP A 673 28.14 15.82 -18.15
C ASP A 673 29.32 16.42 -18.89
N VAL A 674 30.07 17.30 -18.21
CA VAL A 674 31.27 17.90 -18.77
C VAL A 674 32.47 17.10 -18.28
N ALA A 675 33.15 16.41 -19.20
CA ALA A 675 34.34 15.62 -18.88
C ALA A 675 35.41 16.52 -18.21
N GLN A 676 36.02 16.02 -17.13
CA GLN A 676 37.14 16.67 -16.45
C GLN A 676 38.42 16.56 -17.29
N GLU A 677 38.44 17.23 -18.44
CA GLU A 677 39.69 17.50 -19.13
C GLU A 677 40.27 18.82 -18.57
N SER A 678 41.32 18.68 -17.76
CA SER A 678 42.28 19.70 -17.35
C SER A 678 41.88 20.84 -16.39
N VAL A 679 40.79 20.75 -15.62
CA VAL A 679 40.52 21.74 -14.56
C VAL A 679 40.94 21.17 -13.20
N ASP A 680 41.82 21.92 -12.53
CA ASP A 680 42.45 21.70 -11.22
C ASP A 680 41.71 20.68 -10.31
N PRO A 681 42.36 19.59 -9.85
CA PRO A 681 41.75 18.54 -9.03
C PRO A 681 41.13 19.03 -7.71
N ASP A 682 41.41 20.25 -7.27
CA ASP A 682 40.75 20.90 -6.12
C ASP A 682 39.37 21.54 -6.46
N TRP A 683 39.00 21.63 -7.75
CA TRP A 683 37.67 22.03 -8.22
C TRP A 683 36.70 20.84 -8.09
N ASN A 684 36.44 20.45 -6.85
CA ASN A 684 35.82 19.17 -6.46
C ASN A 684 34.29 19.09 -6.69
N SER A 685 33.77 19.80 -7.70
CA SER A 685 32.36 19.77 -8.13
C SER A 685 32.27 19.17 -9.52
N GLN A 686 31.67 17.98 -9.67
CA GLN A 686 31.24 17.53 -11.00
C GLN A 686 30.29 18.60 -11.58
N ASN A 687 30.62 19.16 -12.75
CA ASN A 687 29.82 20.19 -13.40
C ASN A 687 29.06 19.60 -14.59
N ILE A 688 27.94 20.23 -14.92
CA ILE A 688 27.06 19.82 -16.01
C ILE A 688 26.58 21.03 -16.80
N LEU A 689 26.14 20.78 -18.02
CA LEU A 689 25.28 21.70 -18.77
C LEU A 689 23.83 21.29 -18.54
N VAL A 690 22.96 22.24 -18.19
CA VAL A 690 21.51 22.05 -18.11
C VAL A 690 20.81 22.89 -19.16
N GLN A 691 19.98 22.27 -19.98
CA GLN A 691 19.14 22.93 -20.97
C GLN A 691 17.68 22.54 -20.76
N LEU A 692 16.77 23.50 -20.88
CA LEU A 692 15.34 23.23 -20.91
C LEU A 692 14.93 22.87 -22.35
N ASN A 693 14.25 21.73 -22.51
CA ASN A 693 13.73 21.23 -23.78
C ASN A 693 12.26 21.61 -24.00
N ASP A 694 11.47 21.70 -22.92
CA ASP A 694 10.07 22.11 -22.99
C ASP A 694 9.98 23.63 -22.84
N LEU A 695 9.83 24.32 -23.97
CA LEU A 695 9.78 25.78 -24.05
C LEU A 695 8.36 26.34 -24.13
N THR A 696 7.34 25.54 -23.81
CA THR A 696 5.94 25.96 -23.92
C THR A 696 5.59 27.18 -23.06
N ASP A 697 6.31 27.36 -21.95
CA ASP A 697 6.17 28.49 -21.01
C ASP A 697 7.33 29.48 -21.10
N TYR A 698 8.20 29.36 -22.11
CA TYR A 698 9.31 30.29 -22.30
C TYR A 698 8.75 31.66 -22.77
N PRO A 699 9.07 32.77 -22.07
CA PRO A 699 8.39 34.06 -22.32
C PRO A 699 8.89 34.79 -23.58
N LEU A 700 9.90 34.26 -24.27
CA LEU A 700 10.44 34.83 -25.51
C LEU A 700 10.14 33.90 -26.69
N ASP A 701 10.09 34.46 -27.90
CA ASP A 701 10.02 33.66 -29.11
C ASP A 701 11.27 32.79 -29.24
N ALA A 702 11.11 31.47 -29.05
CA ALA A 702 12.20 30.51 -29.07
C ALA A 702 12.88 30.37 -30.45
N THR A 703 12.25 30.83 -31.53
CA THR A 703 12.86 30.85 -32.87
C THR A 703 13.84 31.99 -33.03
N LEU A 704 13.59 33.12 -32.36
CA LEU A 704 14.44 34.30 -32.37
C LEU A 704 15.47 34.30 -31.23
N ASN A 705 15.10 33.74 -30.08
CA ASN A 705 15.90 33.69 -28.86
C ASN A 705 16.00 32.26 -28.31
N PRO A 706 16.63 31.32 -29.03
CA PRO A 706 16.71 29.93 -28.61
C PRO A 706 17.46 29.81 -27.28
N PRO A 707 16.89 29.15 -26.26
CA PRO A 707 17.55 29.00 -24.97
C PRO A 707 18.70 27.98 -25.06
N GLY A 708 19.91 28.46 -24.78
CA GLY A 708 21.11 27.63 -24.67
C GLY A 708 21.24 26.91 -23.32
N PRO A 709 22.16 25.94 -23.21
CA PRO A 709 22.46 25.30 -21.93
C PRO A 709 23.15 26.26 -20.96
N MET A 710 22.95 26.04 -19.66
CA MET A 710 23.65 26.73 -18.58
C MET A 710 24.65 25.81 -17.89
N PHE A 711 25.85 26.30 -17.59
CA PHE A 711 26.88 25.56 -16.86
C PHE A 711 26.68 25.67 -15.35
N VAL A 712 26.45 24.56 -14.65
CA VAL A 712 26.14 24.51 -13.20
C VAL A 712 26.75 23.28 -12.52
N SER A 713 26.76 23.24 -11.18
CA SER A 713 27.11 22.02 -10.44
C SER A 713 26.14 20.88 -10.77
N ALA A 714 26.65 19.64 -10.83
CA ALA A 714 25.87 18.43 -11.05
C ALA A 714 24.72 18.28 -10.05
N LYS A 715 24.88 18.82 -8.83
CA LYS A 715 23.85 18.83 -7.79
C LYS A 715 22.57 19.53 -8.26
N TYR A 716 22.65 20.46 -9.22
CA TYR A 716 21.50 21.14 -9.79
C TYR A 716 20.50 20.20 -10.49
N ARG A 717 20.91 19.00 -10.92
CA ARG A 717 19.98 17.96 -11.44
C ARG A 717 18.83 17.70 -10.48
N ASN A 718 19.12 17.74 -9.18
CA ASN A 718 18.17 17.46 -8.12
C ASN A 718 17.27 18.65 -7.77
N TYR A 719 17.52 19.84 -8.34
CA TYR A 719 16.81 21.08 -8.02
C TYR A 719 16.08 21.68 -9.22
N ALA A 720 16.53 21.39 -10.45
CA ALA A 720 16.03 22.01 -11.67
C ALA A 720 14.49 22.01 -11.77
N GLN A 721 13.85 20.86 -11.54
CA GLN A 721 12.40 20.75 -11.59
C GLN A 721 11.73 21.51 -10.43
N HIS A 722 12.28 21.42 -9.21
CA HIS A 722 11.74 22.11 -8.03
C HIS A 722 11.80 23.64 -8.16
N VAL A 723 12.85 24.17 -8.79
CA VAL A 723 12.92 25.59 -9.11
C VAL A 723 11.88 25.95 -10.17
N ARG A 724 11.72 25.14 -11.23
CA ARG A 724 10.68 25.40 -12.25
C ARG A 724 9.27 25.39 -11.67
N ASP A 725 9.01 24.51 -10.72
CA ASP A 725 7.70 24.30 -10.10
C ASP A 725 7.49 25.16 -8.85
N PHE A 726 8.44 26.02 -8.52
CA PHE A 726 8.35 26.89 -7.37
C PHE A 726 7.10 27.78 -7.48
N GLN A 727 6.26 27.74 -6.44
CA GLN A 727 5.06 28.55 -6.36
C GLN A 727 5.42 30.03 -6.25
N VAL A 728 4.95 30.83 -7.20
CA VAL A 728 5.13 32.27 -7.27
C VAL A 728 3.85 32.97 -6.82
N TYR A 729 3.99 34.10 -6.13
CA TYR A 729 2.87 34.95 -5.74
C TYR A 729 3.03 36.37 -6.30
N GLU A 730 1.92 37.06 -6.52
CA GLU A 730 1.90 38.42 -7.11
C GLU A 730 2.68 39.47 -6.30
N ASP A 731 2.76 39.29 -4.99
CA ASP A 731 3.46 40.17 -4.07
C ASP A 731 4.95 39.84 -3.90
N ASP A 732 5.44 38.77 -4.55
CA ASP A 732 6.86 38.47 -4.57
C ASP A 732 7.66 39.55 -5.31
N VAL A 733 8.91 39.75 -4.87
CA VAL A 733 9.90 40.53 -5.60
C VAL A 733 11.11 39.67 -5.90
N TRP A 734 11.39 39.51 -7.19
CA TRP A 734 12.47 38.70 -7.71
C TRP A 734 13.65 39.56 -8.14
N ILE A 735 14.85 39.22 -7.68
CA ILE A 735 16.10 39.88 -8.05
C ILE A 735 16.94 38.88 -8.84
N VAL A 736 16.97 39.07 -10.16
CA VAL A 736 17.69 38.15 -11.06
C VAL A 736 18.90 38.87 -11.63
N THR A 737 20.08 38.28 -11.50
CA THR A 737 21.33 38.90 -11.99
C THR A 737 22.32 37.81 -12.35
N PHE A 738 23.20 38.01 -13.32
CA PHE A 738 24.41 37.19 -13.39
C PHE A 738 25.30 37.47 -12.16
N PRO A 739 26.01 36.47 -11.57
CA PRO A 739 26.85 36.69 -10.40
C PRO A 739 27.77 37.90 -10.54
N LYS A 740 27.93 38.67 -9.46
CA LYS A 740 28.80 39.87 -9.40
C LYS A 740 28.38 41.07 -10.26
N SER A 741 27.13 41.08 -10.74
CA SER A 741 26.54 42.21 -11.49
C SER A 741 25.84 43.28 -10.62
N GLY A 742 25.96 43.21 -9.28
CA GLY A 742 25.30 44.17 -8.37
C GLY A 742 24.21 43.59 -7.49
N THR A 743 24.13 42.26 -7.38
CA THR A 743 23.09 41.54 -6.63
C THR A 743 22.96 42.04 -5.18
N THR A 744 24.03 42.04 -4.38
CA THR A 744 24.00 42.49 -2.99
C THR A 744 23.48 43.92 -2.83
N TRP A 745 23.86 44.83 -3.74
CA TRP A 745 23.41 46.23 -3.73
C TRP A 745 21.90 46.32 -3.99
N THR A 746 21.43 45.55 -4.96
CA THR A 746 20.01 45.50 -5.34
C THR A 746 19.17 44.86 -4.24
N GLU A 747 19.63 43.75 -3.66
CA GLU A 747 18.96 43.08 -2.54
C GLU A 747 18.75 44.01 -1.34
N GLU A 748 19.78 44.78 -0.96
CA GLU A 748 19.68 45.73 0.16
C GLU A 748 18.71 46.87 -0.17
N MET A 749 18.83 47.45 -1.37
CA MET A 749 17.97 48.55 -1.84
C MET A 749 16.50 48.15 -1.86
N VAL A 750 16.18 47.01 -2.48
CA VAL A 750 14.80 46.53 -2.64
C VAL A 750 14.20 46.16 -1.29
N TRP A 751 14.98 45.53 -0.42
CA TRP A 751 14.49 45.12 0.89
C TRP A 751 14.10 46.36 1.73
N LEU A 752 14.98 47.36 1.81
CA LEU A 752 14.70 48.60 2.53
C LEU A 752 13.48 49.33 1.95
N ILE A 753 13.36 49.42 0.62
CA ILE A 753 12.21 50.06 -0.02
C ILE A 753 10.90 49.32 0.32
N ASN A 754 10.90 47.99 0.35
CA ASN A 754 9.69 47.22 0.65
C ASN A 754 9.30 47.27 2.14
N HIS A 755 10.28 47.43 3.03
CA HIS A 755 10.10 47.37 4.48
C HIS A 755 10.17 48.74 5.16
N GLY A 756 9.75 49.80 4.46
CA GLY A 756 9.57 51.12 5.08
C GLY A 756 10.86 51.80 5.53
N LEU A 757 11.99 51.50 4.87
CA LEU A 757 13.33 51.99 5.21
C LEU A 757 13.80 51.54 6.61
N ASP A 758 13.53 50.30 6.98
CA ASP A 758 13.99 49.72 8.26
C ASP A 758 15.51 49.45 8.28
N TYR A 759 16.29 50.52 8.49
CA TYR A 759 17.75 50.45 8.57
C TYR A 759 18.27 49.65 9.77
N LYS A 760 17.45 49.54 10.84
CA LYS A 760 17.85 48.80 12.04
C LYS A 760 17.88 47.31 11.74
N THR A 761 16.77 46.77 11.23
CA THR A 761 16.70 45.35 10.84
C THR A 761 17.67 45.03 9.71
N ALA A 762 17.87 45.95 8.76
CA ALA A 762 18.84 45.76 7.68
C ALA A 762 20.29 45.62 8.18
N ARG A 763 20.61 46.22 9.33
CA ARG A 763 21.90 46.10 10.03
C ARG A 763 21.98 44.83 10.89
N ASP A 764 20.90 44.50 11.59
CA ASP A 764 20.88 43.42 12.59
C ASP A 764 20.68 42.03 11.96
N ILE A 765 19.99 41.94 10.82
CA ILE A 765 19.66 40.69 10.13
C ILE A 765 20.43 40.56 8.82
N LYS A 766 21.14 39.44 8.67
CA LYS A 766 21.94 39.11 7.48
C LYS A 766 21.10 39.16 6.20
N LEU A 767 21.68 39.73 5.13
CA LEU A 767 20.97 39.92 3.86
C LEU A 767 20.44 38.63 3.23
N ASN A 768 21.16 37.51 3.34
CA ASN A 768 20.71 36.21 2.82
C ASN A 768 19.48 35.64 3.56
N THR A 769 19.20 36.13 4.79
CA THR A 769 17.96 35.79 5.53
C THR A 769 16.79 36.66 5.07
N ARG A 770 17.09 37.90 4.67
CA ARG A 770 16.11 38.88 4.15
C ARG A 770 15.76 38.69 2.68
N SER A 771 16.65 38.04 1.92
CA SER A 771 16.56 37.84 0.48
C SER A 771 17.05 36.43 0.16
N THR A 772 16.11 35.51 -0.05
CA THR A 772 16.42 34.08 -0.16
C THR A 772 17.07 33.77 -1.51
N PHE A 773 18.21 33.09 -1.50
CA PHE A 773 18.86 32.59 -2.71
C PHE A 773 18.31 31.22 -3.09
N ILE A 774 17.35 31.17 -4.01
CA ILE A 774 16.50 29.98 -4.21
C ILE A 774 17.29 28.72 -4.58
N GLU A 775 18.30 28.85 -5.42
CA GLU A 775 19.14 27.76 -5.94
C GLU A 775 20.47 27.57 -5.18
N PHE A 776 20.73 28.30 -4.08
CA PHE A 776 22.00 28.19 -3.36
C PHE A 776 22.28 26.77 -2.86
N GLY A 777 21.25 26.09 -2.35
CA GLY A 777 21.35 24.69 -1.91
C GLY A 777 21.77 23.75 -3.03
N ALA A 778 21.49 24.10 -4.29
CA ALA A 778 21.77 23.31 -5.48
C ALA A 778 23.20 23.48 -6.02
N ILE A 779 23.92 24.50 -5.56
CA ILE A 779 25.17 24.96 -6.18
C ILE A 779 26.30 25.07 -5.14
N ALA A 780 25.95 25.20 -3.85
CA ALA A 780 26.89 25.01 -2.76
C ALA A 780 26.99 23.52 -2.40
N ASP A 781 28.00 22.83 -2.91
CA ASP A 781 28.25 21.41 -2.58
C ASP A 781 28.50 21.21 -1.08
N ARG A 782 28.95 22.26 -0.39
CA ARG A 782 29.39 22.22 1.02
C ARG A 782 28.31 22.57 2.05
N HIS A 783 27.08 22.85 1.62
CA HIS A 783 25.97 23.22 2.51
C HIS A 783 24.73 22.35 2.23
N SER A 784 24.16 21.77 3.29
CA SER A 784 22.99 20.88 3.24
C SER A 784 21.65 21.61 3.39
N ILE A 785 21.60 22.93 3.09
CA ILE A 785 20.41 23.76 3.26
C ILE A 785 19.50 23.63 2.04
N ASN A 786 18.22 23.30 2.25
CA ASN A 786 17.21 23.36 1.18
C ASN A 786 16.65 24.79 1.07
N THR A 787 17.28 25.61 0.22
CA THR A 787 16.87 27.01 0.02
C THR A 787 15.54 27.19 -0.69
N ILE A 788 15.05 26.17 -1.40
CA ILE A 788 13.70 26.18 -1.98
C ILE A 788 12.66 26.09 -0.87
N ASP A 789 12.86 25.21 0.12
CA ASP A 789 11.98 25.12 1.29
C ASP A 789 12.06 26.42 2.13
N VAL A 790 13.25 27.02 2.28
CA VAL A 790 13.39 28.32 2.95
C VAL A 790 12.54 29.37 2.23
N ALA A 791 12.68 29.50 0.91
CA ALA A 791 11.91 30.48 0.13
C ALA A 791 10.40 30.21 0.16
N SER A 792 9.99 28.94 0.25
CA SER A 792 8.58 28.55 0.32
C SER A 792 7.93 28.96 1.65
N ASN A 793 8.70 28.94 2.73
CA ASN A 793 8.24 29.23 4.10
C ASN A 793 8.54 30.66 4.57
N SER A 794 9.21 31.48 3.76
CA SER A 794 9.47 32.89 4.08
C SER A 794 8.18 33.68 4.21
N GLU A 795 8.15 34.62 5.17
CA GLU A 795 7.05 35.57 5.32
C GLU A 795 6.82 36.37 4.03
N ARG A 796 5.55 36.63 3.73
CA ARG A 796 5.13 37.40 2.55
C ARG A 796 5.03 38.90 2.88
N PRO A 797 5.38 39.82 1.95
CA PRO A 797 5.87 39.56 0.59
C PRO A 797 7.31 39.04 0.58
N ARG A 798 7.59 38.03 -0.24
CA ARG A 798 8.91 37.40 -0.29
C ARG A 798 9.86 38.20 -1.18
N GLN A 799 11.11 38.33 -0.76
CA GLN A 799 12.19 38.77 -1.62
C GLN A 799 13.09 37.57 -1.96
N ILE A 800 13.16 37.24 -3.25
CA ILE A 800 13.85 36.06 -3.75
C ILE A 800 14.90 36.50 -4.76
N LYS A 801 16.11 35.94 -4.69
CA LYS A 801 17.13 36.17 -5.71
C LYS A 801 17.49 34.89 -6.47
N SER A 802 17.92 35.07 -7.71
CA SER A 802 18.43 34.00 -8.57
C SER A 802 19.53 34.49 -9.53
N HIS A 803 20.38 33.57 -9.94
CA HIS A 803 21.43 33.64 -10.94
C HIS A 803 21.17 32.70 -12.13
N LEU A 804 19.97 32.10 -12.21
CA LEU A 804 19.59 31.18 -13.28
C LEU A 804 19.23 31.90 -14.58
N LEU A 805 19.48 31.22 -15.70
CA LEU A 805 19.06 31.68 -17.02
C LEU A 805 17.54 31.76 -17.05
N LEU A 806 17.02 32.72 -17.84
CA LEU A 806 15.59 32.93 -18.06
C LEU A 806 14.75 31.63 -18.20
N PRO A 807 15.09 30.66 -19.08
CA PRO A 807 14.35 29.39 -19.20
C PRO A 807 14.35 28.51 -17.94
N LEU A 808 15.32 28.67 -17.03
CA LEU A 808 15.46 27.81 -15.84
C LEU A 808 14.73 28.36 -14.61
N LEU A 809 14.19 29.57 -14.69
CA LEU A 809 13.41 30.21 -13.62
C LEU A 809 12.00 29.60 -13.48
N PRO A 810 11.29 29.83 -12.35
CA PRO A 810 9.96 29.28 -12.14
C PRO A 810 8.97 29.61 -13.26
N ARG A 811 8.21 28.62 -13.73
CA ARG A 811 7.25 28.77 -14.83
C ARG A 811 6.19 29.84 -14.55
N GLN A 812 5.80 29.96 -13.29
CA GLN A 812 4.77 30.89 -12.86
C GLN A 812 5.21 32.36 -12.89
N LEU A 813 6.51 32.68 -13.04
CA LEU A 813 6.95 34.08 -13.19
C LEU A 813 6.29 34.77 -14.39
N TRP A 814 5.96 34.00 -15.42
CA TRP A 814 5.44 34.53 -16.68
C TRP A 814 3.91 34.63 -16.68
N THR A 815 3.24 33.81 -15.86
CA THR A 815 1.76 33.82 -15.72
C THR A 815 1.27 34.69 -14.57
N VAL A 816 1.96 34.65 -13.42
CA VAL A 816 1.63 35.45 -12.22
C VAL A 816 2.15 36.88 -12.37
N LYS A 817 3.26 37.07 -13.11
CA LYS A 817 3.91 38.36 -13.35
C LYS A 817 4.23 39.14 -12.06
N PRO A 818 4.96 38.56 -11.08
CA PRO A 818 5.48 39.33 -9.95
C PRO A 818 6.49 40.38 -10.42
N ARG A 819 6.90 41.28 -9.52
CA ARG A 819 7.94 42.27 -9.84
C ARG A 819 9.31 41.62 -9.94
N ILE A 820 9.97 41.78 -11.08
CA ILE A 820 11.31 41.26 -11.35
C ILE A 820 12.26 42.44 -11.58
N ILE A 821 13.37 42.49 -10.84
CA ILE A 821 14.43 43.48 -11.04
C ILE A 821 15.67 42.75 -11.56
N TYR A 822 16.15 43.19 -12.72
CA TYR A 822 17.35 42.67 -13.36
C TYR A 822 18.45 43.72 -13.36
N VAL A 823 19.69 43.30 -13.04
CA VAL A 823 20.86 44.19 -13.10
C VAL A 823 21.96 43.58 -13.96
N ALA A 824 22.30 44.29 -15.05
CA ALA A 824 23.45 43.99 -15.90
C ALA A 824 24.69 44.79 -15.43
N ARG A 825 25.88 44.29 -15.77
CA ARG A 825 27.14 44.97 -15.50
C ARG A 825 28.14 44.66 -16.59
N ASN A 826 29.08 45.57 -16.85
CA ASN A 826 30.20 45.37 -17.76
C ASN A 826 30.85 43.97 -17.57
N PRO A 827 30.90 43.14 -18.63
CA PRO A 827 31.37 41.76 -18.54
C PRO A 827 32.81 41.62 -18.06
N LYS A 828 33.67 42.60 -18.36
CA LYS A 828 35.09 42.60 -17.96
C LYS A 828 35.25 42.82 -16.46
N ASP A 829 34.46 43.74 -15.89
CA ASP A 829 34.42 43.96 -14.43
C ASP A 829 33.79 42.77 -13.69
N VAL A 830 32.77 42.14 -14.30
CA VAL A 830 32.19 40.89 -13.79
C VAL A 830 33.24 39.79 -13.74
N ALA A 831 34.00 39.57 -14.82
CA ALA A 831 35.04 38.55 -14.89
C ALA A 831 36.09 38.69 -13.77
N VAL A 832 36.64 39.89 -13.60
CA VAL A 832 37.61 40.17 -12.52
C VAL A 832 36.96 39.98 -11.16
N SER A 833 35.75 40.51 -10.97
CA SER A 833 35.07 40.40 -9.68
C SER A 833 34.64 38.97 -9.34
N TYR A 834 34.35 38.13 -10.34
CA TYR A 834 33.91 36.76 -10.16
C TYR A 834 35.08 35.82 -9.89
N PHE A 835 36.22 36.03 -10.54
CA PHE A 835 37.48 35.36 -10.21
C PHE A 835 37.80 35.47 -8.70
N HIS A 836 37.88 36.70 -8.18
CA HIS A 836 38.17 36.93 -6.75
C HIS A 836 37.10 36.28 -5.84
N HIS A 837 35.84 36.31 -6.26
CA HIS A 837 34.77 35.67 -5.50
C HIS A 837 34.90 34.14 -5.46
N CYS A 838 35.27 33.51 -6.58
CA CYS A 838 35.51 32.08 -6.66
C CYS A 838 36.75 31.65 -5.87
N GLN A 839 37.83 32.45 -5.88
CA GLN A 839 39.00 32.17 -5.04
C GLN A 839 38.64 32.11 -3.55
N VAL A 840 37.77 33.02 -3.09
CA VAL A 840 37.42 33.12 -1.67
C VAL A 840 36.32 32.15 -1.27
N LEU A 841 35.17 32.14 -1.97
CA LEU A 841 34.00 31.37 -1.55
C LEU A 841 33.98 29.93 -2.07
N VAL A 842 34.56 29.67 -3.23
CA VAL A 842 34.57 28.34 -3.87
C VAL A 842 35.91 27.63 -3.65
N GLY A 843 36.98 28.39 -3.42
CA GLY A 843 38.33 27.87 -3.23
C GLY A 843 39.10 27.67 -4.53
N TYR A 844 38.76 28.40 -5.60
CA TYR A 844 39.49 28.35 -6.87
C TYR A 844 40.98 28.66 -6.67
N ARG A 845 41.86 27.77 -7.15
CA ARG A 845 43.33 27.91 -7.06
C ARG A 845 44.01 28.16 -8.40
N GLY A 846 43.29 28.06 -9.52
CA GLY A 846 43.84 28.28 -10.84
C GLY A 846 44.21 29.74 -11.12
N GLU A 847 44.97 29.94 -12.20
CA GLU A 847 45.39 31.25 -12.67
C GLU A 847 44.20 32.08 -13.18
N LYS A 848 44.36 33.41 -13.14
CA LYS A 848 43.31 34.37 -13.52
C LYS A 848 42.98 34.29 -15.01
N GLU A 849 43.99 34.15 -15.84
CA GLU A 849 43.91 33.98 -17.29
C GLU A 849 43.11 32.71 -17.66
N ALA A 850 43.38 31.60 -16.99
CA ALA A 850 42.61 30.36 -17.17
C ALA A 850 41.14 30.52 -16.75
N PHE A 851 40.86 31.32 -15.71
CA PHE A 851 39.49 31.66 -15.34
C PHE A 851 38.79 32.49 -16.42
N PHE A 852 39.49 33.46 -17.01
CA PHE A 852 38.97 34.26 -18.12
C PHE A 852 38.71 33.41 -19.36
N ASP A 853 39.62 32.49 -19.70
CA ASP A 853 39.41 31.52 -20.77
C ASP A 853 38.16 30.68 -20.52
N ASN A 854 38.00 30.14 -19.31
CA ASN A 854 36.81 29.38 -18.95
C ASN A 854 35.53 30.22 -19.06
N MET A 855 35.57 31.50 -18.66
CA MET A 855 34.41 32.38 -18.75
C MET A 855 34.04 32.71 -20.21
N LEU A 856 35.03 32.96 -21.08
CA LEU A 856 34.83 33.19 -22.52
C LEU A 856 34.31 31.95 -23.27
N ASN A 857 34.54 30.76 -22.71
CA ASN A 857 34.06 29.48 -23.24
C ASN A 857 32.81 28.96 -22.50
N ASP A 858 32.17 29.78 -21.67
CA ASP A 858 30.98 29.44 -20.89
C ASP A 858 31.14 28.26 -19.92
N ARG A 859 32.35 28.02 -19.41
CA ARG A 859 32.73 26.94 -18.48
C ARG A 859 32.85 27.40 -17.01
N VAL A 860 32.18 28.50 -16.66
CA VAL A 860 32.08 28.99 -15.28
C VAL A 860 30.62 28.87 -14.84
N THR A 861 30.39 28.54 -13.56
CA THR A 861 29.03 28.40 -13.01
C THR A 861 28.16 29.61 -13.37
N PHE A 862 26.93 29.35 -13.81
CA PHE A 862 25.94 30.28 -14.34
C PHE A 862 26.19 30.87 -15.73
N CYS A 863 27.30 30.55 -16.41
CA CYS A 863 27.43 30.90 -17.83
C CYS A 863 26.39 30.17 -18.68
N PRO A 864 25.95 30.74 -19.81
CA PRO A 864 26.52 31.89 -20.52
C PRO A 864 26.05 33.28 -20.04
N MET A 865 26.99 34.22 -19.89
CA MET A 865 26.74 35.55 -19.30
C MET A 865 25.98 36.50 -20.23
N ILE A 866 26.38 36.63 -21.50
CA ILE A 866 25.76 37.60 -22.43
C ILE A 866 24.30 37.21 -22.75
N PRO A 867 23.98 35.94 -23.06
CA PRO A 867 22.60 35.48 -23.17
C PRO A 867 21.76 35.73 -21.90
N HIS A 868 22.36 35.59 -20.71
CA HIS A 868 21.68 35.91 -19.45
C HIS A 868 21.20 37.38 -19.42
N VAL A 869 22.00 38.32 -19.96
CA VAL A 869 21.65 39.75 -20.04
C VAL A 869 20.64 40.02 -21.16
N LEU A 870 20.88 39.51 -22.37
CA LEU A 870 20.04 39.78 -23.54
C LEU A 870 18.61 39.25 -23.38
N ASN A 871 18.46 38.11 -22.71
CA ASN A 871 17.14 37.54 -22.44
C ASN A 871 16.28 38.48 -21.57
N PHE A 872 16.86 39.09 -20.54
CA PHE A 872 16.15 40.07 -19.70
C PHE A 872 16.02 41.44 -20.35
N TRP A 873 16.97 41.84 -21.20
CA TRP A 873 16.85 43.05 -22.00
C TRP A 873 15.67 42.97 -22.97
N SER A 874 15.40 41.78 -23.53
CA SER A 874 14.23 41.55 -24.38
C SER A 874 12.89 41.70 -23.64
N LEU A 875 12.91 41.58 -22.31
CA LEU A 875 11.75 41.77 -21.44
C LEU A 875 11.68 43.16 -20.79
N LYS A 876 12.58 44.10 -21.13
CA LYS A 876 12.71 45.40 -20.45
C LYS A 876 11.44 46.27 -20.49
N ASP A 877 10.58 46.03 -21.47
CA ASP A 877 9.35 46.79 -21.71
C ASP A 877 8.13 46.13 -21.04
N GLU A 878 8.27 44.94 -20.44
CA GLU A 878 7.22 44.32 -19.64
C GLU A 878 6.98 45.12 -18.34
N PRO A 879 5.71 45.37 -17.95
CA PRO A 879 5.38 46.25 -16.82
C PRO A 879 5.87 45.71 -15.47
N ASN A 880 6.09 44.40 -15.36
CA ASN A 880 6.56 43.74 -14.16
C ASN A 880 8.08 43.49 -14.17
N VAL A 881 8.84 44.03 -15.14
CA VAL A 881 10.29 43.89 -15.23
C VAL A 881 10.96 45.27 -15.15
N LEU A 882 11.94 45.42 -14.25
CA LEU A 882 12.79 46.61 -14.17
C LEU A 882 14.23 46.24 -14.49
N PHE A 883 14.69 46.66 -15.66
CA PHE A 883 16.09 46.49 -16.08
C PHE A 883 16.94 47.69 -15.65
N LEU A 884 18.03 47.43 -14.93
CA LEU A 884 19.03 48.39 -14.47
C LEU A 884 20.44 47.96 -14.92
N THR A 885 21.38 48.89 -14.89
CA THR A 885 22.81 48.58 -15.00
C THR A 885 23.55 48.99 -13.73
N TYR A 886 24.56 48.24 -13.33
CA TYR A 886 25.42 48.58 -12.20
C TYR A 886 26.04 49.96 -12.39
N GLU A 887 26.42 50.29 -13.62
CA GLU A 887 26.99 51.57 -14.03
C GLU A 887 25.99 52.72 -13.82
N SER A 888 24.71 52.55 -14.20
CA SER A 888 23.67 53.55 -13.93
C SER A 888 23.43 53.76 -12.43
N MET A 889 23.42 52.69 -11.64
CA MET A 889 23.31 52.76 -10.19
C MET A 889 24.52 53.46 -9.56
N LYS A 890 25.72 53.27 -10.13
CA LYS A 890 26.94 53.91 -9.65
C LYS A 890 27.03 55.38 -10.03
N ARG A 891 26.57 55.74 -11.23
CA ARG A 891 26.59 57.10 -11.76
C ARG A 891 25.65 58.03 -11.00
N ASP A 892 24.41 57.61 -10.79
CA ASP A 892 23.41 58.40 -10.07
C ASP A 892 22.39 57.50 -9.36
N LEU A 893 22.79 56.94 -8.21
CA LEU A 893 21.89 56.14 -7.38
C LEU A 893 20.65 56.96 -6.96
N ARG A 894 20.87 58.21 -6.53
CA ARG A 894 19.82 59.04 -5.94
C ARG A 894 18.72 59.41 -6.94
N GLY A 895 19.10 59.71 -8.18
CA GLY A 895 18.15 59.93 -9.28
C GLY A 895 17.44 58.66 -9.74
N LEU A 896 18.05 57.49 -9.53
CA LEU A 896 17.47 56.19 -9.88
C LEU A 896 16.43 55.70 -8.85
N LEU A 897 16.57 56.04 -7.57
CA LEU A 897 15.68 55.58 -6.50
C LEU A 897 14.18 55.86 -6.72
N PRO A 898 13.73 57.05 -7.18
CA PRO A 898 12.32 57.30 -7.48
C PRO A 898 11.72 56.30 -8.47
N ARG A 899 12.50 55.87 -9.47
CA ARG A 899 12.07 54.89 -10.47
C ARG A 899 11.88 53.51 -9.84
N VAL A 900 12.80 53.08 -8.99
CA VAL A 900 12.71 51.80 -8.25
C VAL A 900 11.53 51.83 -7.27
N CYS A 901 11.36 52.92 -6.52
CA CYS A 901 10.24 53.07 -5.60
C CYS A 901 8.89 52.99 -6.33
N ARG A 902 8.74 53.71 -7.45
CA ARG A 902 7.53 53.65 -8.28
C ARG A 902 7.25 52.24 -8.77
N PHE A 903 8.27 51.54 -9.26
CA PHE A 903 8.14 50.15 -9.70
C PHE A 903 7.66 49.22 -8.58
N LEU A 904 8.17 49.41 -7.35
CA LEU A 904 7.77 48.66 -6.15
C LEU A 904 6.46 49.17 -5.51
N ASN A 905 5.76 50.13 -6.11
CA ASN A 905 4.58 50.79 -5.56
C ASN A 905 4.83 51.40 -4.17
N LYS A 906 5.98 52.05 -4.00
CA LYS A 906 6.38 52.78 -2.79
C LYS A 906 6.67 54.23 -3.12
N SER A 907 6.51 55.09 -2.13
CA SER A 907 6.81 56.52 -2.23
C SER A 907 7.49 56.99 -0.96
N TYR A 908 8.58 57.71 -1.12
CA TYR A 908 9.36 58.30 -0.03
C TYR A 908 9.65 59.76 -0.34
N THR A 909 9.86 60.54 0.71
CA THR A 909 10.24 61.96 0.61
C THR A 909 11.68 62.12 0.08
N ASP A 910 12.02 63.29 -0.44
CA ASP A 910 13.39 63.53 -0.95
C ASP A 910 14.46 63.32 0.12
N ALA A 911 14.21 63.74 1.36
CA ALA A 911 15.15 63.53 2.47
C ALA A 911 15.36 62.04 2.78
N GLN A 912 14.28 61.23 2.73
CA GLN A 912 14.38 59.78 2.93
C GLN A 912 15.13 59.10 1.78
N LEU A 913 14.96 59.58 0.55
CA LEU A 913 15.70 59.09 -0.60
C LEU A 913 17.19 59.50 -0.55
N ASP A 914 17.51 60.68 -0.04
CA ASP A 914 18.89 61.11 0.22
C ASP A 914 19.57 60.20 1.26
N GLU A 915 18.87 59.91 2.36
CA GLU A 915 19.33 58.98 3.39
C GLU A 915 19.53 57.56 2.84
N LEU A 916 18.57 57.06 2.07
CA LEU A 916 18.65 55.75 1.44
C LEU A 916 19.85 55.67 0.48
N ALA A 917 20.08 56.70 -0.33
CA ALA A 917 21.23 56.76 -1.23
C ALA A 917 22.57 56.77 -0.46
N ALA A 918 22.63 57.46 0.68
CA ALA A 918 23.81 57.46 1.54
C ALA A 918 24.07 56.08 2.17
N HIS A 919 23.04 55.41 2.69
CA HIS A 919 23.15 54.05 3.27
C HIS A 919 23.58 53.01 2.23
N LEU A 920 23.03 53.12 1.02
CA LEU A 920 23.35 52.23 -0.10
C LEU A 920 24.69 52.56 -0.79
N SER A 921 25.43 53.57 -0.31
CA SER A 921 26.77 53.84 -0.81
C SER A 921 27.71 52.66 -0.53
N PHE A 922 28.68 52.43 -1.43
CA PHE A 922 29.63 51.33 -1.27
C PHE A 922 30.37 51.38 0.06
N SER A 923 30.75 52.57 0.53
CA SER A 923 31.46 52.76 1.81
C SER A 923 30.61 52.33 3.01
N GLU A 924 29.31 52.64 3.02
CA GLU A 924 28.43 52.28 4.12
C GLU A 924 28.02 50.81 4.08
N MET A 925 27.67 50.29 2.90
CA MET A 925 27.40 48.86 2.73
C MET A 925 28.61 47.98 3.05
N LYS A 926 29.84 48.43 2.76
CA LYS A 926 31.06 47.68 3.11
C LYS A 926 31.29 47.62 4.62
N LYS A 927 30.91 48.66 5.37
CA LYS A 927 30.98 48.67 6.85
C LYS A 927 29.87 47.86 7.52
N ASN A 928 28.75 47.65 6.83
CA ASN A 928 27.62 46.92 7.38
C ASN A 928 27.88 45.39 7.35
N PRO A 929 27.96 44.70 8.51
CA PRO A 929 28.24 43.27 8.56
C PRO A 929 27.14 42.43 7.91
N ALA A 930 25.90 42.92 7.85
CA ALA A 930 24.78 42.22 7.21
C ALA A 930 24.93 42.12 5.68
N THR A 931 25.69 43.03 5.06
CA THR A 931 25.91 43.11 3.61
C THR A 931 27.33 42.67 3.20
N ASN A 932 28.36 42.89 4.04
CA ASN A 932 29.75 42.53 3.75
C ASN A 932 30.13 41.08 4.13
N LYS A 933 29.23 40.28 4.71
CA LYS A 933 29.34 38.80 4.84
C LYS A 933 30.68 38.27 5.39
N GLU A 934 31.30 38.98 6.32
CA GLU A 934 32.64 38.64 6.85
C GLU A 934 32.71 37.24 7.45
N GLU A 935 31.67 36.82 8.16
CA GLU A 935 31.57 35.47 8.72
C GLU A 935 31.52 34.40 7.63
N THR A 936 30.77 34.64 6.53
CA THR A 936 30.73 33.72 5.38
C THR A 936 32.09 33.59 4.73
N VAL A 937 32.83 34.69 4.59
CA VAL A 937 34.21 34.66 4.07
C VAL A 937 35.13 33.88 5.00
N ARG A 938 35.08 34.16 6.31
CA ARG A 938 35.89 33.44 7.31
C ARG A 938 35.64 31.93 7.27
N ASN A 939 34.37 31.53 7.23
CA ASN A 939 33.99 30.12 7.16
C ASN A 939 34.43 29.48 5.84
N ALA A 940 34.32 30.19 4.72
CA ALA A 940 34.79 29.68 3.43
C ALA A 940 36.31 29.51 3.38
N LEU A 941 37.09 30.46 3.93
CA LEU A 941 38.54 30.36 4.03
C LEU A 941 38.97 29.19 4.91
N GLN A 942 38.29 29.01 6.05
CA GLN A 942 38.48 27.85 6.92
C GLN A 942 38.23 26.53 6.18
N LEU A 943 37.09 26.40 5.50
CA LEU A 943 36.75 25.21 4.71
C LEU A 943 37.69 24.96 3.52
N ASN A 944 38.41 25.99 3.06
CA ASN A 944 39.39 25.91 1.98
C ASN A 944 40.84 25.74 2.49
N ASN A 945 41.04 25.50 3.80
CA ASN A 945 42.36 25.41 4.43
C ASN A 945 43.23 26.67 4.21
N ARG A 946 42.59 27.84 4.25
CA ARG A 946 43.20 29.19 4.09
C ARG A 946 42.94 30.06 5.32
N GLU A 947 42.88 29.43 6.49
CA GLU A 947 42.75 30.11 7.78
C GLU A 947 43.92 31.08 7.98
N GLY A 948 43.62 32.36 8.27
CA GLY A 948 44.62 33.41 8.47
C GLY A 948 44.78 34.39 7.30
N GLU A 949 44.25 34.09 6.12
CA GLU A 949 44.16 35.06 5.04
C GLU A 949 43.01 36.05 5.28
N HIS A 950 43.19 37.33 4.90
CA HIS A 950 42.17 38.36 5.05
C HIS A 950 41.59 38.77 3.70
N PHE A 951 40.29 38.49 3.49
CA PHE A 951 39.55 38.88 2.29
C PHE A 951 38.26 39.61 2.63
N ASP A 952 37.93 40.62 1.83
CA ASP A 952 36.65 41.32 1.89
C ASP A 952 35.68 40.77 0.84
N PHE A 953 34.43 40.49 1.22
CA PHE A 953 33.38 40.14 0.26
C PHE A 953 33.06 41.32 -0.69
N MET A 954 32.92 42.52 -0.13
CA MET A 954 32.78 43.78 -0.88
C MET A 954 34.17 44.40 -1.10
N ARG A 955 34.78 44.07 -2.24
CA ARG A 955 36.18 44.40 -2.54
C ARG A 955 36.41 45.90 -2.82
N LYS A 956 36.02 46.36 -4.02
CA LYS A 956 36.32 47.72 -4.53
C LYS A 956 35.09 48.53 -4.96
N GLY A 957 34.10 47.90 -5.61
CA GLY A 957 32.87 48.59 -6.06
C GLY A 957 33.09 49.68 -7.11
N ILE A 958 34.19 49.60 -7.87
CA ILE A 958 34.62 50.54 -8.91
C ILE A 958 34.16 50.04 -10.28
N VAL A 959 33.74 50.96 -11.16
CA VAL A 959 33.47 50.72 -12.59
C VAL A 959 34.76 50.93 -13.36
N GLY A 960 35.08 50.02 -14.28
CA GLY A 960 36.28 50.09 -15.12
C GLY A 960 37.57 49.58 -14.49
N ASP A 961 37.53 48.98 -13.29
CA ASP A 961 38.72 48.50 -12.58
C ASP A 961 39.35 47.27 -13.24
N TYR A 962 38.64 46.60 -14.14
CA TYR A 962 39.22 45.55 -14.98
C TYR A 962 40.50 46.00 -15.70
N ARG A 963 40.62 47.29 -16.07
CA ARG A 963 41.81 47.85 -16.72
C ARG A 963 43.09 47.71 -15.90
N ASN A 964 42.97 47.56 -14.57
CA ASN A 964 44.10 47.40 -13.66
C ASN A 964 44.50 45.94 -13.42
N GLU A 965 43.64 44.97 -13.77
CA GLU A 965 43.77 43.57 -13.34
C GLU A 965 43.65 42.54 -14.45
N MET A 966 43.10 42.92 -15.59
CA MET A 966 42.94 42.09 -16.77
C MET A 966 44.02 42.47 -17.80
N PRO A 967 44.80 41.51 -18.31
CA PRO A 967 45.77 41.80 -19.37
C PRO A 967 45.10 42.36 -20.62
N GLU A 968 45.80 43.26 -21.32
CA GLU A 968 45.30 43.93 -22.54
C GLU A 968 44.81 42.95 -23.61
N GLU A 969 45.45 41.79 -23.73
CA GLU A 969 45.01 40.70 -24.62
C GLU A 969 43.60 40.21 -24.27
N TYR A 970 43.33 39.95 -22.99
CA TYR A 970 42.02 39.50 -22.53
C TYR A 970 40.97 40.60 -22.64
N ILE A 971 41.33 41.87 -22.44
CA ILE A 971 40.42 43.00 -22.69
C ILE A 971 39.92 42.94 -24.14
N LYS A 972 40.82 42.80 -25.12
CA LYS A 972 40.47 42.67 -26.54
C LYS A 972 39.63 41.44 -26.84
N ARG A 973 39.93 40.29 -26.22
CA ARG A 973 39.16 39.06 -26.39
C ARG A 973 37.74 39.19 -25.83
N PHE A 974 37.57 39.87 -24.68
CA PHE A 974 36.25 40.19 -24.14
C PHE A 974 35.50 41.22 -24.98
N ASP A 975 36.19 42.24 -25.52
CA ASP A 975 35.59 43.21 -26.45
C ASP A 975 35.06 42.51 -27.71
N GLN A 976 35.86 41.60 -28.28
CA GLN A 976 35.44 40.79 -29.43
C GLN A 976 34.27 39.87 -29.07
N PHE A 977 34.37 39.13 -27.96
CA PHE A 977 33.32 38.24 -27.47
C PHE A 977 32.00 38.99 -27.24
N GLU A 978 32.05 40.17 -26.61
CA GLU A 978 30.88 41.01 -26.39
C GLU A 978 30.28 41.49 -27.72
N ALA A 979 31.10 41.99 -28.65
CA ALA A 979 30.63 42.44 -29.96
C ALA A 979 30.00 41.30 -30.78
N GLU A 980 30.56 40.09 -30.72
CA GLU A 980 30.03 38.91 -31.39
C GLU A 980 28.71 38.44 -30.75
N GLN A 981 28.64 38.37 -29.42
CA GLN A 981 27.47 37.87 -28.70
C GLN A 981 26.30 38.87 -28.65
N THR A 982 26.59 40.17 -28.75
CA THR A 982 25.55 41.23 -28.83
C THR A 982 25.19 41.60 -30.26
N ALA A 983 25.79 40.96 -31.27
CA ALA A 983 25.49 41.21 -32.67
C ALA A 983 24.00 41.00 -32.96
N GLY A 984 23.34 42.04 -33.49
CA GLY A 984 21.91 42.02 -33.79
C GLY A 984 21.00 42.49 -32.64
N SER A 985 21.53 42.75 -31.45
CA SER A 985 20.81 43.39 -30.34
C SER A 985 20.97 44.91 -30.37
N ASP A 986 19.98 45.63 -29.83
CA ASP A 986 20.07 47.06 -29.54
C ASP A 986 20.69 47.37 -28.15
N PHE A 987 20.95 46.33 -27.35
CA PHE A 987 21.61 46.46 -26.05
C PHE A 987 23.10 46.81 -26.20
N LYS A 988 23.58 47.73 -25.38
CA LYS A 988 25.00 48.04 -25.24
C LYS A 988 25.35 48.15 -23.76
N PHE A 989 26.47 47.55 -23.37
CA PHE A 989 26.99 47.77 -22.04
C PHE A 989 27.44 49.21 -21.87
N ASP A 990 27.14 49.74 -20.70
CA ASP A 990 27.65 51.02 -20.25
C ASP A 990 29.05 50.80 -19.65
N TYR A 991 29.96 51.70 -19.95
CA TYR A 991 31.37 51.59 -19.58
C TYR A 991 31.85 52.72 -18.67
N GLU A 992 30.98 53.70 -18.39
CA GLU A 992 31.31 54.93 -17.67
C GLU A 992 30.59 55.08 -16.33
#